data_AF-A0A1H5VEV9-F1
#
_entry.id   AF-A0A1H5VEV9-F1
#
_cell.length_a   1.000
_cell.length_b   1.000
_cell.length_c   1.000
_cell.angle_alpha   90.00
_cell.angle_beta   90.00
_cell.angle_gamma   90.00
#
_symmetry.space_group_name_H-M   'P 1'
#
loop_
_entity.id
_entity.type
_entity.pdbx_description
1 polymer ?
#
loop_
_entity_poly.entity_id
_entity_poly.type
_entity_poly.pdbx_seq_one_letter_code
_entity_poly.pdbx_strand_id
1 'polypeptide(L)'
;MSKNIINGLTPINNILLVHKDEIIELLPDQVSTELVGEKAFGLACIPSLWTLPFFVVSGELVASASKMDHSQLHLLIAKWFLELTFALKKTGLDNETHLTLRSSGINESIQNRGKFHTKIARSNKLADDLISWLVQIISDETLRNEQINLIIQKYSLVSAKGHLSNERRCSKESRDWLGEIENEKEPFQINLRNWRSKENNFESALKPLDCNIKISLQNVLKKAASWGTAHQCRLHFEWVWDGKIIYLVQADVESLLGNFDPVKHCKKNNQSHSSFVPKILSKISKEHGRKYHKINNVFTYMELDLPITSLYVLDNQGVIKEISNGNFQEELLHDIGELVRSSLVIRTDIVSDELSNKQLLPRTHEVRNIEDAKEWLINKSKILLSQVSGPIELAFIFHNFIPAEASAFAFSAPGERKVQIEALWGIPEGLYYNSHDNYIVDTLYSDIDKASTSIDNYVLTEKKNFKRNCVAPNENGTWINQAISKPYDWKSSIRYKKWIQKIACDSRLISTQEDKPLSIMWFVGVPKEFSTASVLPWYHEEYDLKKIQRSHGHRNKTHFDKIFEIKNFEDIAKLEALVDSNDKSIRRVLVKPQDEILLRDRNALQKIGGLVKKIDAVIFLEGATLSHAYYQLLQTGANVEAGTTFKGDNEQQVFNKLVRDKIPQKIESGGELVKAERLIGDDLLRALCEKLVEESLEVLDAKDHDSIIEELSDVQEVIDGILNSLKADMSEVTKAKERKLNKVGGFKDGVVLVKTTNPLPSTKYNLDSSQNSLPLNEFQSVSNYAPYRRSETRINKWTDKREHAATKEILLKVTAPIVLDSWKSETPQFFIGDKTISAEITTIRKKGDLEISLSVFAQQTQLKLF
;
A
#
# COMPACT_ATOMS: atom_id res chain seq x y z
N MET A 1 39.05 1.80 23.88
CA MET A 1 38.36 0.98 22.87
C MET A 1 36.87 1.18 23.07
N SER A 2 36.26 1.93 22.15
CA SER A 2 34.90 2.49 22.22
C SER A 2 33.83 1.39 22.13
N LYS A 3 33.19 1.07 23.26
CA LYS A 3 32.07 0.11 23.34
C LYS A 3 30.67 0.74 23.12
N ASN A 4 30.56 2.07 22.99
CA ASN A 4 29.26 2.76 23.07
C ASN A 4 28.82 3.41 21.75
N ILE A 5 28.81 2.64 20.66
CA ILE A 5 28.23 3.07 19.37
C ILE A 5 27.21 2.03 18.93
N ILE A 6 25.92 2.42 18.86
CA ILE A 6 24.86 1.56 18.33
C ILE A 6 24.44 2.12 16.98
N ASN A 7 24.83 1.43 15.89
CA ASN A 7 24.47 1.77 14.50
C ASN A 7 24.65 3.26 14.13
N GLY A 8 25.69 3.92 14.67
CA GLY A 8 26.04 5.32 14.38
C GLY A 8 25.47 6.36 15.36
N LEU A 9 24.63 5.95 16.32
CA LEU A 9 24.10 6.82 17.37
C LEU A 9 24.99 6.74 18.63
N THR A 10 25.39 7.90 19.15
CA THR A 10 26.25 8.02 20.34
C THR A 10 25.63 8.97 21.36
N PRO A 11 25.70 8.67 22.67
CA PRO A 11 25.24 9.58 23.70
C PRO A 11 26.00 10.91 23.64
N ILE A 12 25.28 12.02 23.84
CA ILE A 12 25.83 13.39 23.88
C ILE A 12 25.49 14.13 25.18
N ASN A 13 24.63 13.54 26.03
CA ASN A 13 24.24 14.10 27.33
C ASN A 13 24.63 13.17 28.47
N ASN A 14 24.90 13.77 29.63
CA ASN A 14 25.09 13.03 30.87
C ASN A 14 23.77 12.42 31.35
N ILE A 15 23.85 11.27 32.03
CA ILE A 15 22.70 10.65 32.70
C ILE A 15 22.98 10.54 34.19
N LEU A 16 22.03 10.98 35.01
CA LEU A 16 21.99 10.65 36.44
C LEU A 16 21.40 9.25 36.62
N LEU A 17 22.21 8.31 37.09
CA LEU A 17 21.82 6.95 37.43
C LEU A 17 21.75 6.80 38.95
N VAL A 18 20.57 6.45 39.46
CA VAL A 18 20.30 6.25 40.88
C VAL A 18 20.43 4.77 41.21
N HIS A 19 21.32 4.44 42.15
CA HIS A 19 21.43 3.13 42.79
C HIS A 19 20.85 3.20 44.21
N LYS A 20 20.84 2.07 44.91
CA LYS A 20 20.26 1.98 46.26
C LYS A 20 20.93 2.90 47.27
N ASP A 21 22.25 3.02 47.23
CA ASP A 21 23.05 3.69 48.25
C ASP A 21 23.92 4.85 47.66
N GLU A 22 23.82 5.12 46.36
CA GLU A 22 24.59 6.18 45.68
C GLU A 22 23.92 6.68 44.40
N ILE A 23 24.37 7.84 43.92
CA ILE A 23 23.97 8.43 42.64
C ILE A 23 25.22 8.66 41.80
N ILE A 24 25.22 8.09 40.61
CA ILE A 24 26.33 8.16 39.66
C ILE A 24 25.92 9.07 38.51
N GLU A 25 26.76 10.04 38.17
CA GLU A 25 26.60 10.83 36.95
C GLU A 25 27.44 10.22 35.83
N LEU A 26 26.78 9.57 34.87
CA LEU A 26 27.42 8.95 33.73
C LEU A 26 27.73 10.02 32.67
N LEU A 27 29.01 10.13 32.30
CA LEU A 27 29.44 10.94 31.16
C LEU A 27 29.02 10.27 29.84
N PRO A 28 28.92 11.00 28.70
CA PRO A 28 28.35 10.46 27.47
C PRO A 28 29.10 9.23 26.94
N ASP A 29 30.41 9.16 27.15
CA ASP A 29 31.26 8.02 26.78
C ASP A 29 31.07 6.79 27.69
N GLN A 30 30.42 6.95 28.84
CA GLN A 30 30.11 5.89 29.80
C GLN A 30 28.69 5.32 29.66
N VAL A 31 27.79 6.04 28.98
CA VAL A 31 26.39 5.63 28.80
C VAL A 31 26.29 4.44 27.84
N SER A 32 25.69 3.33 28.29
CA SER A 32 25.42 2.12 27.50
C SER A 32 24.02 1.57 27.76
N THR A 33 23.48 0.79 26.82
CA THR A 33 22.15 0.16 26.96
C THR A 33 22.09 -0.83 28.11
N GLU A 34 23.21 -1.50 28.43
CA GLU A 34 23.34 -2.39 29.59
C GLU A 34 23.13 -1.64 30.92
N LEU A 35 23.56 -0.38 31.02
CA LEU A 35 23.47 0.39 32.26
C LEU A 35 22.12 1.09 32.42
N VAL A 36 21.60 1.71 31.36
CA VAL A 36 20.43 2.59 31.45
C VAL A 36 19.18 2.08 30.72
N GLY A 37 19.32 1.00 29.95
CA GLY A 37 18.30 0.49 29.04
C GLY A 37 18.20 1.29 27.73
N GLU A 38 17.49 0.73 26.76
CA GLU A 38 17.42 1.24 25.38
C GLU A 38 16.75 2.62 25.28
N LYS A 39 15.65 2.86 26.00
CA LYS A 39 14.94 4.15 25.95
C LYS A 39 15.79 5.30 26.48
N ALA A 40 16.44 5.08 27.62
CA ALA A 40 17.29 6.10 28.24
C ALA A 40 18.54 6.36 27.40
N PHE A 41 19.12 5.30 26.82
CA PHE A 41 20.24 5.42 25.87
C PHE A 41 19.85 6.32 24.69
N GLY A 42 18.71 6.06 24.05
CA GLY A 42 18.18 6.87 22.95
C GLY A 42 17.97 8.34 23.32
N LEU A 43 17.37 8.60 24.49
CA LEU A 43 17.16 9.97 24.99
C LEU A 43 18.48 10.72 25.27
N ALA A 44 19.53 10.03 25.70
CA ALA A 44 20.83 10.65 25.91
C ALA A 44 21.58 10.96 24.61
N CYS A 45 21.17 10.39 23.48
CA CYS A 45 21.77 10.63 22.17
C CYS A 45 21.20 11.85 21.43
N ILE A 46 20.01 12.33 21.79
CA ILE A 46 19.37 13.49 21.15
C ILE A 46 19.71 14.81 21.87
N PRO A 47 19.62 15.98 21.22
CA PRO A 47 19.88 17.26 21.89
C PRO A 47 19.02 17.44 23.16
N SER A 48 19.62 17.87 24.27
CA SER A 48 18.92 18.03 25.56
C SER A 48 17.72 18.97 25.49
N LEU A 49 17.77 19.99 24.61
CA LEU A 49 16.67 20.92 24.37
C LEU A 49 15.46 20.30 23.63
N TRP A 50 15.62 19.11 23.06
CA TRP A 50 14.56 18.40 22.34
C TRP A 50 13.83 17.38 23.22
N THR A 51 14.33 17.08 24.42
CA THR A 51 13.70 16.12 25.34
C THR A 51 13.32 16.80 26.65
N LEU A 52 12.49 16.13 27.44
CA LEU A 52 12.12 16.56 28.78
C LEU A 52 13.16 16.07 29.80
N PRO A 53 13.49 16.87 30.83
CA PRO A 53 14.43 16.46 31.88
C PRO A 53 14.05 15.12 32.51
N PHE A 54 15.04 14.25 32.70
CA PHE A 54 14.85 12.92 33.27
C PHE A 54 16.10 12.44 34.02
N PHE A 55 15.92 11.40 34.83
CA PHE A 55 16.99 10.57 35.37
C PHE A 55 16.58 9.10 35.33
N VAL A 56 17.55 8.21 35.55
CA VAL A 56 17.36 6.76 35.49
C VAL A 56 17.58 6.16 36.86
N VAL A 57 16.74 5.20 37.24
CA VAL A 57 16.87 4.37 38.43
C VAL A 57 17.28 2.98 37.97
N SER A 58 18.35 2.46 38.58
CA SER A 58 18.91 1.16 38.27
C SER A 58 17.89 0.03 38.41
N GLY A 59 17.98 -0.96 37.51
CA GLY A 59 17.15 -2.16 37.52
C GLY A 59 17.32 -3.04 38.77
N GLU A 60 18.30 -2.74 39.64
CA GLU A 60 18.40 -3.29 40.99
C GLU A 60 17.10 -3.10 41.80
N LEU A 61 16.38 -2.01 41.59
CA LEU A 61 15.12 -1.74 42.27
C LEU A 61 14.08 -2.81 41.90
N VAL A 62 13.89 -3.06 40.61
CA VAL A 62 12.95 -4.06 40.10
C VAL A 62 13.41 -5.47 40.50
N ALA A 63 14.69 -5.78 40.35
CA ALA A 63 15.25 -7.08 40.70
C ALA A 63 15.13 -7.40 42.21
N SER A 64 15.25 -6.40 43.07
CA SER A 64 15.03 -6.54 44.52
C SER A 64 13.54 -6.71 44.84
N ALA A 65 12.68 -5.94 44.18
CA ALA A 65 11.24 -6.00 44.36
C ALA A 65 10.64 -7.36 43.96
N SER A 66 11.14 -7.98 42.87
CA SER A 66 10.71 -9.32 42.42
C SER A 66 11.00 -10.46 43.40
N LYS A 67 11.84 -10.23 44.41
CA LYS A 67 12.19 -11.22 45.45
C LYS A 67 11.45 -11.00 46.78
N MET A 68 10.61 -9.97 46.86
CA MET A 68 9.91 -9.57 48.08
C MET A 68 8.40 -9.74 47.91
N ASP A 69 7.70 -9.95 49.02
CA ASP A 69 6.24 -9.91 49.03
C ASP A 69 5.74 -8.48 48.79
N HIS A 70 4.56 -8.32 48.16
CA HIS A 70 3.97 -7.01 47.90
C HIS A 70 3.83 -6.14 49.16
N SER A 71 3.59 -6.76 50.32
CA SER A 71 3.50 -6.07 51.62
C SER A 71 4.83 -5.45 52.07
N GLN A 72 5.97 -5.90 51.55
CA GLN A 72 7.31 -5.46 51.95
C GLN A 72 7.90 -4.36 51.04
N LEU A 73 7.25 -4.06 49.91
CA LEU A 73 7.74 -3.08 48.93
C LEU A 73 7.90 -1.67 49.51
N HIS A 74 7.10 -1.29 50.51
CA HIS A 74 7.23 0.00 51.19
C HIS A 74 8.59 0.15 51.91
N LEU A 75 9.13 -0.93 52.48
CA LEU A 75 10.45 -0.94 53.12
C LEU A 75 11.57 -0.81 52.09
N LEU A 76 11.40 -1.38 50.90
CA LEU A 76 12.34 -1.24 49.80
C LEU A 76 12.38 0.22 49.32
N ILE A 77 11.22 0.80 49.00
CA ILE A 77 11.15 2.19 48.52
C ILE A 77 11.67 3.18 49.56
N ALA A 78 11.42 2.97 50.86
CA ALA A 78 11.95 3.81 51.93
C ALA A 78 13.50 3.90 51.90
N LYS A 79 14.20 2.82 51.53
CA LYS A 79 15.67 2.81 51.41
C LYS A 79 16.16 3.65 50.21
N TRP A 80 15.41 3.66 49.12
CA TRP A 80 15.76 4.40 47.90
C TRP A 80 15.32 5.86 47.93
N PHE A 81 14.41 6.23 48.84
CA PHE A 81 13.72 7.51 48.82
C PHE A 81 14.66 8.72 48.99
N LEU A 82 15.73 8.59 49.77
CA LEU A 82 16.72 9.65 49.96
C LEU A 82 17.40 10.02 48.65
N GLU A 83 17.96 9.03 47.95
CA GLU A 83 18.65 9.22 46.67
C GLU A 83 17.69 9.67 45.57
N LEU A 84 16.48 9.12 45.52
CA LEU A 84 15.43 9.58 44.60
C LEU A 84 15.09 11.07 44.79
N THR A 85 14.99 11.51 46.05
CA THR A 85 14.72 12.92 46.37
C THR A 85 15.88 13.83 45.98
N PHE A 86 17.12 13.37 46.15
CA PHE A 86 18.29 14.12 45.72
C PHE A 86 18.35 14.24 44.18
N ALA A 87 18.08 13.14 43.47
CA ALA A 87 18.03 13.13 42.01
C ALA A 87 16.94 14.06 41.46
N LEU A 88 15.76 14.10 42.09
CA LEU A 88 14.68 15.05 41.73
C LEU A 88 15.14 16.50 41.85
N LYS A 89 15.82 16.86 42.94
CA LYS A 89 16.35 18.23 43.12
C LYS A 89 17.43 18.56 42.10
N LYS A 90 18.37 17.65 41.87
CA LYS A 90 19.48 17.86 40.93
C LYS A 90 19.00 18.00 39.47
N THR A 91 17.89 17.35 39.12
CA THR A 91 17.27 17.44 37.79
C THR A 91 16.21 18.54 37.66
N GLY A 92 15.91 19.28 38.74
CA GLY A 92 14.88 20.33 38.76
C GLY A 92 13.45 19.81 38.65
N LEU A 93 13.22 18.54 39.02
CA LEU A 93 11.93 17.86 38.99
C LEU A 93 11.17 17.91 40.33
N ASP A 94 11.80 18.47 41.37
CA ASP A 94 11.25 18.56 42.73
C ASP A 94 10.02 19.47 42.85
N ASN A 95 9.91 20.49 42.00
CA ASN A 95 8.79 21.43 41.96
C ASN A 95 7.66 21.02 41.00
N GLU A 96 7.83 19.92 40.26
CA GLU A 96 6.82 19.45 39.30
C GLU A 96 5.65 18.79 40.03
N THR A 97 4.43 19.02 39.58
CA THR A 97 3.23 18.39 40.18
C THR A 97 3.05 16.94 39.73
N HIS A 98 3.47 16.64 38.51
CA HIS A 98 3.31 15.34 37.86
C HIS A 98 4.62 14.89 37.23
N LEU A 99 4.86 13.59 37.26
CA LEU A 99 6.03 12.91 36.68
C LEU A 99 5.56 11.73 35.85
N THR A 100 6.42 11.28 34.94
CA THR A 100 6.19 10.08 34.13
C THR A 100 7.19 9.00 34.54
N LEU A 101 6.67 7.85 34.96
CA LEU A 101 7.45 6.63 35.26
C LEU A 101 7.41 5.73 34.03
N ARG A 102 8.57 5.43 33.45
CA ARG A 102 8.67 4.63 32.21
C ARG A 102 9.70 3.52 32.37
N SER A 103 9.32 2.30 32.03
CA SER A 103 10.26 1.18 31.96
C SER A 103 11.22 1.34 30.77
N SER A 104 12.50 1.02 31.00
CA SER A 104 13.59 1.03 30.01
C SER A 104 14.31 -0.33 30.07
N GLY A 105 13.94 -1.25 29.19
CA GLY A 105 14.54 -2.60 29.15
C GLY A 105 15.92 -2.60 28.48
N ILE A 106 16.81 -3.50 28.90
CA ILE A 106 18.16 -3.63 28.31
C ILE A 106 18.13 -4.24 26.90
N ASN A 107 17.21 -5.17 26.64
CA ASN A 107 17.04 -5.83 25.34
C ASN A 107 15.72 -5.41 24.67
N GLU A 108 15.26 -4.20 24.94
CA GLU A 108 14.03 -3.65 24.37
C GLU A 108 14.25 -3.31 22.90
N SER A 109 13.88 -4.23 21.99
CA SER A 109 13.86 -3.92 20.57
C SER A 109 12.64 -3.09 20.18
N ILE A 110 12.73 -2.43 19.03
CA ILE A 110 11.61 -1.71 18.39
C ILE A 110 10.35 -2.57 18.18
N GLN A 111 10.49 -3.90 18.19
CA GLN A 111 9.38 -4.85 18.04
C GLN A 111 8.63 -5.11 19.35
N ASN A 112 9.22 -4.75 20.49
CA ASN A 112 8.62 -4.93 21.81
C ASN A 112 7.81 -3.70 22.25
N ARG A 113 7.46 -2.81 21.32
CA ARG A 113 6.73 -1.59 21.62
C ARG A 113 5.32 -1.87 22.10
N GLY A 114 4.91 -1.16 23.14
CA GLY A 114 3.65 -1.40 23.83
C GLY A 114 3.70 -2.55 24.86
N LYS A 115 4.82 -3.29 24.96
CA LYS A 115 5.03 -4.30 26.01
C LYS A 115 5.28 -3.68 27.38
N PHE A 116 5.94 -2.52 27.42
CA PHE A 116 6.43 -1.89 28.65
C PHE A 116 5.46 -0.87 29.24
N HIS A 117 5.39 -0.80 30.57
CA HIS A 117 4.43 0.03 31.30
C HIS A 117 4.89 1.49 31.45
N THR A 118 3.96 2.42 31.24
CA THR A 118 4.14 3.85 31.53
C THR A 118 3.05 4.31 32.49
N LYS A 119 3.43 4.99 33.58
CA LYS A 119 2.50 5.48 34.60
C LYS A 119 2.75 6.97 34.88
N ILE A 120 1.67 7.74 35.02
CA ILE A 120 1.74 9.12 35.52
C ILE A 120 1.76 9.05 37.06
N ALA A 121 2.78 9.65 37.66
CA ALA A 121 2.97 9.72 39.10
C ALA A 121 2.84 11.16 39.60
N ARG A 122 2.52 11.33 40.88
CA ARG A 122 2.51 12.64 41.54
C ARG A 122 3.76 12.79 42.40
N SER A 123 4.43 13.93 42.31
CA SER A 123 5.67 14.18 43.08
C SER A 123 5.44 14.05 44.60
N ASN A 124 4.31 14.54 45.09
CA ASN A 124 3.92 14.44 46.51
C ASN A 124 3.50 13.04 46.98
N LYS A 125 3.30 12.08 46.07
CA LYS A 125 2.94 10.69 46.36
C LYS A 125 3.84 9.70 45.62
N LEU A 126 5.08 10.11 45.33
CA LEU A 126 5.98 9.33 44.49
C LEU A 126 6.24 7.92 45.04
N ALA A 127 6.35 7.78 46.37
CA ALA A 127 6.55 6.47 47.01
C ALA A 127 5.40 5.50 46.73
N ASP A 128 4.15 5.93 46.93
CA ASP A 128 2.96 5.12 46.65
C ASP A 128 2.85 4.78 45.17
N ASP A 129 3.15 5.77 44.31
CA ASP A 129 3.07 5.58 42.86
C ASP A 129 4.12 4.61 42.33
N LEU A 130 5.33 4.63 42.89
CA LEU A 130 6.41 3.67 42.62
C LEU A 130 6.05 2.26 43.09
N ILE A 131 5.48 2.11 44.29
CA ILE A 131 5.01 0.79 44.77
C ILE A 131 3.97 0.22 43.81
N SER A 132 2.97 1.03 43.45
CA SER A 132 1.92 0.60 42.53
C SER A 132 2.49 0.26 41.13
N TRP A 133 3.50 0.99 40.66
CA TRP A 133 4.18 0.68 39.39
C TRP A 133 4.99 -0.61 39.47
N LEU A 134 5.72 -0.85 40.58
CA LEU A 134 6.46 -2.10 40.81
C LEU A 134 5.53 -3.31 40.84
N VAL A 135 4.38 -3.20 41.53
CA VAL A 135 3.37 -4.27 41.56
C VAL A 135 2.89 -4.61 40.15
N GLN A 136 2.66 -3.61 39.30
CA GLN A 136 2.27 -3.84 37.90
C GLN A 136 3.33 -4.59 37.10
N ILE A 137 4.62 -4.25 37.28
CA ILE A 137 5.71 -4.90 36.55
C ILE A 137 5.97 -6.33 37.06
N ILE A 138 5.96 -6.54 38.37
CA ILE A 138 6.23 -7.86 38.97
C ILE A 138 5.11 -8.85 38.66
N SER A 139 3.87 -8.35 38.58
CA SER A 139 2.71 -9.17 38.22
C SER A 139 2.65 -9.51 36.73
N ASP A 140 3.46 -8.86 35.89
CA ASP A 140 3.52 -9.13 34.46
C ASP A 140 4.50 -10.27 34.17
N GLU A 141 3.96 -11.47 33.92
CA GLU A 141 4.75 -12.67 33.64
C GLU A 141 5.72 -12.50 32.46
N THR A 142 5.39 -11.62 31.50
CA THR A 142 6.21 -11.39 30.30
C THR A 142 7.46 -10.54 30.56
N LEU A 143 7.47 -9.81 31.69
CA LEU A 143 8.53 -8.89 32.10
C LEU A 143 9.36 -9.43 33.27
N ARG A 144 8.90 -10.50 33.93
CA ARG A 144 9.50 -11.05 35.16
C ARG A 144 10.98 -11.45 35.04
N ASN A 145 11.42 -11.84 33.85
CA ASN A 145 12.79 -12.27 33.57
C ASN A 145 13.64 -11.20 32.85
N GLU A 146 13.09 -10.02 32.59
CA GLU A 146 13.81 -8.93 31.94
C GLU A 146 14.44 -7.99 32.96
N GLN A 147 15.65 -7.50 32.67
CA GLN A 147 16.27 -6.45 33.45
C GLN A 147 15.72 -5.09 32.97
N ILE A 148 14.97 -4.43 33.86
CA ILE A 148 14.22 -3.22 33.56
C ILE A 148 14.72 -2.09 34.44
N ASN A 149 15.28 -1.06 33.81
CA ASN A 149 15.55 0.22 34.46
C ASN A 149 14.29 1.09 34.47
N LEU A 150 14.22 2.07 35.37
CA LEU A 150 13.12 3.02 35.46
C LEU A 150 13.59 4.42 35.05
N ILE A 151 12.93 5.03 34.08
CA ILE A 151 13.08 6.44 33.74
C ILE A 151 12.04 7.23 34.52
N ILE A 152 12.49 8.23 35.27
CA ILE A 152 11.63 9.26 35.87
C ILE A 152 11.83 10.54 35.07
N GLN A 153 10.80 10.96 34.36
CA GLN A 153 10.84 12.09 33.43
C GLN A 153 9.77 13.12 33.78
N LYS A 154 10.04 14.40 33.53
CA LYS A 154 9.03 15.48 33.64
C LYS A 154 7.76 15.13 32.85
N TYR A 155 6.60 15.35 33.45
CA TYR A 155 5.33 15.26 32.74
C TYR A 155 5.06 16.55 31.96
N SER A 156 4.55 16.44 30.74
CA SER A 156 4.10 17.59 29.94
C SER A 156 2.64 17.42 29.55
N LEU A 157 1.89 18.52 29.49
CA LEU A 157 0.52 18.52 28.99
C LEU A 157 0.54 18.24 27.49
N VAL A 158 -0.12 17.17 27.06
CA VAL A 158 -0.07 16.73 25.65
C VAL A 158 -1.26 17.30 24.88
N SER A 159 -0.99 18.23 23.97
CA SER A 159 -1.97 18.76 23.01
C SER A 159 -2.05 17.91 21.73
N ALA A 160 -0.91 17.34 21.29
CA ALA A 160 -0.84 16.29 20.28
C ALA A 160 0.38 15.41 20.53
N LYS A 161 0.38 14.18 20.01
CA LYS A 161 1.54 13.29 20.02
C LYS A 161 1.56 12.44 18.77
N GLY A 162 2.66 11.75 18.53
CA GLY A 162 2.77 10.89 17.37
C GLY A 162 4.13 10.25 17.21
N HIS A 163 4.36 9.72 16.01
CA HIS A 163 5.57 8.99 15.64
C HIS A 163 6.25 9.67 14.46
N LEU A 164 7.56 9.54 14.37
CA LEU A 164 8.36 9.98 13.23
C LEU A 164 9.49 8.98 12.99
N SER A 165 9.56 8.37 11.82
CA SER A 165 10.49 7.28 11.56
C SER A 165 11.01 7.22 10.13
N ASN A 166 12.29 6.91 9.97
CA ASN A 166 12.88 6.49 8.71
C ASN A 166 13.31 5.01 8.76
N GLU A 167 12.77 4.19 9.65
CA GLU A 167 13.01 2.74 9.65
C GLU A 167 12.76 2.17 8.25
N ARG A 168 13.46 1.08 7.91
CA ARG A 168 13.28 0.41 6.62
C ARG A 168 11.87 -0.07 6.38
N ARG A 169 11.10 -0.38 7.42
CA ARG A 169 9.66 -0.70 7.27
C ARG A 169 8.81 0.50 6.84
N CYS A 170 9.26 1.72 7.14
CA CYS A 170 8.58 2.97 6.82
C CYS A 170 9.04 3.54 5.48
N SER A 171 10.35 3.44 5.16
CA SER A 171 10.91 4.04 3.95
C SER A 171 12.09 3.25 3.37
N LYS A 172 12.16 3.23 2.04
CA LYS A 172 13.28 2.61 1.32
C LYS A 172 14.60 3.35 1.55
N GLU A 173 14.61 4.68 1.39
CA GLU A 173 15.81 5.53 1.53
C GLU A 173 15.91 6.13 2.93
N SER A 174 17.12 6.30 3.48
CA SER A 174 17.32 6.78 4.87
C SER A 174 16.99 8.25 5.08
N ARG A 175 16.83 8.99 3.98
CA ARG A 175 16.48 10.41 3.97
C ARG A 175 14.97 10.66 3.93
N ASP A 176 14.19 9.61 3.68
CA ASP A 176 12.74 9.68 3.59
C ASP A 176 12.17 9.21 4.92
N TRP A 177 11.33 10.03 5.55
CA TRP A 177 10.73 9.79 6.85
C TRP A 177 9.21 9.77 6.75
N LEU A 178 8.59 8.89 7.51
CA LEU A 178 7.15 8.80 7.69
C LEU A 178 6.80 9.34 9.08
N GLY A 179 5.88 10.29 9.13
CA GLY A 179 5.35 10.84 10.38
C GLY A 179 3.87 10.54 10.52
N GLU A 180 3.44 10.28 11.75
CA GLU A 180 2.07 9.99 12.12
C GLU A 180 1.68 10.92 13.27
N ILE A 181 0.51 11.55 13.18
CA ILE A 181 -0.10 12.31 14.28
C ILE A 181 -1.24 11.45 14.82
N GLU A 182 -1.28 11.26 16.15
CA GLU A 182 -2.36 10.52 16.77
C GLU A 182 -3.73 11.17 16.46
N ASN A 183 -4.73 10.33 16.22
CA ASN A 183 -6.11 10.69 15.83
C ASN A 183 -6.26 11.28 14.42
N GLU A 184 -5.18 11.42 13.64
CA GLU A 184 -5.26 11.77 12.22
C GLU A 184 -5.23 10.50 11.36
N LYS A 185 -6.02 10.50 10.28
CA LYS A 185 -6.19 9.30 9.45
C LYS A 185 -5.02 9.05 8.50
N GLU A 186 -4.33 10.10 8.07
CA GLU A 186 -3.29 9.99 7.06
C GLU A 186 -1.92 10.35 7.64
N PRO A 187 -0.89 9.50 7.44
CA PRO A 187 0.47 9.85 7.78
C PRO A 187 0.99 10.94 6.82
N PHE A 188 1.93 11.75 7.30
CA PHE A 188 2.65 12.72 6.48
C PHE A 188 4.06 12.21 6.14
N GLN A 189 4.63 12.69 5.04
CA GLN A 189 5.98 12.33 4.61
C GLN A 189 6.93 13.52 4.69
N ILE A 190 8.18 13.25 5.08
CA ILE A 190 9.29 14.20 5.03
C ILE A 190 10.38 13.60 4.15
N ASN A 191 10.54 14.16 2.95
CA ASN A 191 11.56 13.73 1.98
C ASN A 191 12.71 14.74 1.95
N LEU A 192 13.86 14.37 2.49
CA LEU A 192 15.03 15.26 2.58
C LEU A 192 15.89 15.10 1.31
N ARG A 193 15.95 16.15 0.47
CA ARG A 193 16.79 16.16 -0.74
C ARG A 193 17.97 17.12 -0.58
N ASN A 194 19.18 16.63 -0.86
CA ASN A 194 20.47 17.30 -0.63
C ASN A 194 20.62 18.68 -1.29
N TRP A 195 19.87 19.01 -2.34
CA TRP A 195 20.05 20.25 -3.09
C TRP A 195 19.22 21.45 -2.59
N ARG A 196 18.34 21.26 -1.59
CA ARG A 196 17.40 22.32 -1.11
C ARG A 196 17.65 22.83 0.31
N SER A 197 18.49 22.21 1.12
CA SER A 197 18.72 22.63 2.51
C SER A 197 20.09 23.31 2.66
N LYS A 198 20.10 24.65 2.61
CA LYS A 198 21.22 25.49 3.06
C LYS A 198 21.28 25.66 4.58
N GLU A 199 20.45 24.96 5.35
CA GLU A 199 20.47 25.02 6.81
C GLU A 199 21.55 24.08 7.35
N ASN A 200 22.50 24.62 8.12
CA ASN A 200 23.46 23.84 8.88
C ASN A 200 22.71 22.98 9.91
N ASN A 201 22.63 21.67 9.69
CA ASN A 201 21.90 20.73 10.57
C ASN A 201 22.35 20.82 12.04
N PHE A 202 23.62 21.15 12.30
CA PHE A 202 24.18 21.32 13.65
C PHE A 202 23.68 22.57 14.38
N GLU A 203 23.39 23.67 13.68
CA GLU A 203 22.83 24.89 14.31
C GLU A 203 21.39 24.67 14.79
N SER A 204 20.65 23.78 14.13
CA SER A 204 19.26 23.45 14.50
C SER A 204 19.16 22.68 15.82
N ALA A 205 20.19 21.90 16.17
CA ALA A 205 20.29 21.16 17.42
C ALA A 205 20.55 22.05 18.65
N LEU A 206 20.93 23.32 18.43
CA LEU A 206 21.17 24.30 19.50
C LEU A 206 19.89 25.04 19.93
N LYS A 207 18.74 24.77 19.31
CA LYS A 207 17.46 25.42 19.60
C LYS A 207 16.37 24.40 19.94
N PRO A 208 15.40 24.76 20.82
CA PRO A 208 14.21 23.95 21.03
C PRO A 208 13.40 23.75 19.73
N LEU A 209 12.57 22.71 19.71
CA LEU A 209 11.63 22.46 18.61
C LEU A 209 10.36 23.30 18.79
N ASP A 210 10.50 24.63 18.68
CA ASP A 210 9.40 25.57 18.83
C ASP A 210 8.34 25.39 17.74
N CYS A 211 7.09 25.19 18.15
CA CYS A 211 5.92 24.97 17.31
C CYS A 211 4.67 25.58 17.96
N ASN A 212 4.38 26.86 17.66
CA ASN A 212 3.25 27.58 18.27
C ASN A 212 1.88 27.24 17.65
N ILE A 213 1.83 26.56 16.51
CA ILE A 213 0.60 26.21 15.80
C ILE A 213 0.66 24.78 15.25
N LYS A 214 -0.46 24.04 15.38
CA LYS A 214 -0.54 22.61 15.00
C LYS A 214 -0.14 22.35 13.54
N ILE A 215 -0.52 23.23 12.61
CA ILE A 215 -0.21 23.04 11.17
C ILE A 215 1.29 23.08 10.84
N SER A 216 2.13 23.61 11.76
CA SER A 216 3.59 23.66 11.59
C SER A 216 4.31 22.42 12.13
N LEU A 217 3.60 21.45 12.74
CA LEU A 217 4.21 20.24 13.34
C LEU A 217 5.13 19.52 12.36
N GLN A 218 4.66 19.24 11.13
CA GLN A 218 5.47 18.58 10.10
C GLN A 218 6.75 19.36 9.77
N ASN A 219 6.66 20.69 9.66
CA ASN A 219 7.80 21.53 9.30
C ASN A 219 8.84 21.59 10.44
N VAL A 220 8.42 21.56 11.69
CA VAL A 220 9.33 21.54 12.85
C VAL A 220 9.96 20.16 13.03
N LEU A 221 9.17 19.09 12.90
CA LEU A 221 9.64 17.69 12.94
C LEU A 221 10.66 17.37 11.83
N LYS A 222 10.62 18.10 10.71
CA LYS A 222 11.66 18.04 9.68
C LYS A 222 13.07 18.32 10.22
N LYS A 223 13.22 19.15 11.26
CA LYS A 223 14.53 19.40 11.89
C LYS A 223 15.07 18.13 12.56
N ALA A 224 14.23 17.41 13.30
CA ALA A 224 14.59 16.13 13.92
C ALA A 224 14.91 15.06 12.86
N ALA A 225 14.12 14.98 11.79
CA ALA A 225 14.39 14.10 10.65
C ALA A 225 15.74 14.43 9.98
N SER A 226 16.03 15.71 9.73
CA SER A 226 17.31 16.17 9.17
C SER A 226 18.49 15.80 10.03
N TRP A 227 18.36 15.96 11.36
CA TRP A 227 19.38 15.55 12.32
C TRP A 227 19.63 14.04 12.27
N GLY A 228 18.59 13.21 12.30
CA GLY A 228 18.73 11.76 12.23
C GLY A 228 19.37 11.28 10.93
N THR A 229 18.97 11.86 9.79
CA THR A 229 19.58 11.54 8.48
C THR A 229 21.03 11.99 8.39
N ALA A 230 21.41 13.12 8.99
CA ALA A 230 22.80 13.60 9.01
C ALA A 230 23.74 12.63 9.76
N HIS A 231 23.24 11.96 10.81
CA HIS A 231 23.96 10.92 11.55
C HIS A 231 23.96 9.56 10.85
N GLN A 232 23.43 9.47 9.61
CA GLN A 232 23.30 8.23 8.83
C GLN A 232 22.57 7.10 9.57
N CYS A 233 21.76 7.45 10.56
CA CYS A 233 21.03 6.51 11.40
C CYS A 233 19.62 6.26 10.85
N ARG A 234 19.13 5.03 11.07
CA ARG A 234 17.73 4.67 10.92
C ARG A 234 17.12 4.69 12.32
N LEU A 235 16.21 5.63 12.54
CA LEU A 235 15.67 5.98 13.84
C LEU A 235 14.16 5.99 13.82
N HIS A 236 13.61 5.92 15.02
CA HIS A 236 12.21 6.17 15.27
C HIS A 236 12.07 7.04 16.50
N PHE A 237 11.41 8.17 16.33
CA PHE A 237 11.07 9.10 17.39
C PHE A 237 9.62 8.95 17.81
N GLU A 238 9.38 8.92 19.12
CA GLU A 238 8.09 9.28 19.69
C GLU A 238 8.14 10.73 20.14
N TRP A 239 7.12 11.50 19.81
CA TRP A 239 7.10 12.92 20.11
C TRP A 239 5.77 13.34 20.73
N VAL A 240 5.84 14.34 21.61
CA VAL A 240 4.69 15.01 22.21
C VAL A 240 4.79 16.51 21.94
N TRP A 241 3.65 17.16 21.81
CA TRP A 241 3.52 18.59 21.59
C TRP A 241 2.62 19.18 22.67
N ASP A 242 3.13 20.20 23.37
CA ASP A 242 2.41 20.82 24.49
C ASP A 242 1.54 22.02 24.10
N GLY A 243 1.52 22.37 22.81
CA GLY A 243 0.87 23.57 22.30
C GLY A 243 1.87 24.66 21.88
N LYS A 244 3.13 24.57 22.31
CA LYS A 244 4.21 25.52 22.00
C LYS A 244 5.51 24.86 21.57
N ILE A 245 5.89 23.73 22.17
CA ILE A 245 7.16 23.05 21.93
C ILE A 245 6.90 21.57 21.66
N ILE A 246 7.67 21.00 20.73
CA ILE A 246 7.70 19.55 20.50
C ILE A 246 8.84 18.95 21.33
N TYR A 247 8.53 17.91 22.10
CA TYR A 247 9.50 17.11 22.82
C TYR A 247 9.58 15.71 22.22
N LEU A 248 10.79 15.26 21.91
CA LEU A 248 11.09 13.87 21.60
C LEU A 248 11.19 13.11 22.93
N VAL A 249 10.30 12.16 23.14
CA VAL A 249 10.22 11.39 24.38
C VAL A 249 10.81 10.00 24.22
N GLN A 250 11.14 9.59 23.00
CA GLN A 250 11.84 8.33 22.73
C GLN A 250 12.61 8.45 21.40
N ALA A 251 13.75 7.80 21.31
CA ALA A 251 14.59 7.78 20.11
C ALA A 251 15.23 6.39 19.96
N ASP A 252 14.56 5.50 19.24
CA ASP A 252 15.03 4.13 19.08
C ASP A 252 15.83 3.98 17.78
N VAL A 253 16.87 3.16 17.82
CA VAL A 253 17.67 2.82 16.65
C VAL A 253 17.14 1.53 16.02
N GLU A 254 17.06 1.49 14.69
CA GLU A 254 16.69 0.29 13.95
C GLU A 254 17.66 -0.85 14.25
N SER A 255 17.12 -2.03 14.57
CA SER A 255 17.90 -3.26 14.71
C SER A 255 18.37 -3.78 13.35
N LEU A 256 19.50 -4.51 13.33
CA LEU A 256 20.06 -5.06 12.10
C LEU A 256 19.02 -5.90 11.33
N LEU A 257 18.86 -5.60 10.05
CA LEU A 257 18.03 -6.39 9.14
C LEU A 257 18.68 -7.74 8.84
N GLY A 258 17.86 -8.69 8.38
CA GLY A 258 18.32 -10.04 8.08
C GLY A 258 19.40 -10.11 6.99
N ASN A 259 19.99 -11.30 6.85
CA ASN A 259 21.10 -11.57 5.93
C ASN A 259 20.69 -12.50 4.77
N PHE A 260 19.40 -12.84 4.64
CA PHE A 260 18.94 -13.77 3.61
C PHE A 260 18.86 -13.10 2.23
N ASP A 261 19.55 -13.68 1.24
CA ASP A 261 19.45 -13.29 -0.18
C ASP A 261 18.62 -14.35 -0.93
N PRO A 262 17.38 -14.03 -1.34
CA PRO A 262 16.49 -14.99 -1.99
C PRO A 262 17.00 -15.45 -3.37
N VAL A 263 17.71 -14.59 -4.10
CA VAL A 263 18.21 -14.91 -5.45
C VAL A 263 19.45 -15.79 -5.37
N LYS A 264 20.34 -15.53 -4.40
CA LYS A 264 21.55 -16.34 -4.19
C LYS A 264 21.19 -17.73 -3.67
N HIS A 265 20.18 -17.84 -2.81
CA HIS A 265 19.73 -19.11 -2.27
C HIS A 265 19.22 -20.05 -3.36
N CYS A 266 18.38 -19.55 -4.27
CA CYS A 266 17.88 -20.30 -5.44
C CYS A 266 19.00 -20.95 -6.27
N LYS A 267 20.11 -20.25 -6.53
CA LYS A 267 21.23 -20.76 -7.35
C LYS A 267 22.06 -21.87 -6.69
N LYS A 268 22.05 -22.00 -5.37
CA LYS A 268 22.87 -23.00 -4.66
C LYS A 268 22.34 -24.42 -4.79
N ASN A 269 21.05 -24.60 -5.08
CA ASN A 269 20.39 -25.91 -5.11
C ASN A 269 20.42 -26.59 -6.50
N ASN A 270 21.30 -26.16 -7.40
CA ASN A 270 21.42 -26.70 -8.76
C ASN A 270 22.22 -28.01 -8.77
N GLN A 271 21.57 -29.14 -8.45
CA GLN A 271 22.09 -30.46 -8.84
C GLN A 271 21.42 -30.92 -10.14
N SER A 272 22.20 -31.49 -11.05
CA SER A 272 21.73 -31.89 -12.39
C SER A 272 20.69 -33.00 -12.30
N HIS A 273 19.56 -32.83 -12.97
CA HIS A 273 18.56 -33.88 -13.13
C HIS A 273 19.12 -35.03 -13.99
N SER A 274 19.24 -36.22 -13.39
CA SER A 274 19.28 -37.46 -14.15
C SER A 274 17.87 -37.79 -14.67
N SER A 275 17.76 -38.48 -15.80
CA SER A 275 16.49 -38.99 -16.30
C SER A 275 15.96 -40.08 -15.36
N PHE A 276 15.15 -39.70 -14.36
CA PHE A 276 14.54 -40.65 -13.44
C PHE A 276 13.45 -41.46 -14.15
N VAL A 277 13.61 -42.78 -14.13
CA VAL A 277 12.62 -43.76 -14.61
C VAL A 277 12.14 -44.55 -13.39
N PRO A 278 10.85 -44.44 -13.03
CA PRO A 278 10.36 -45.07 -11.82
C PRO A 278 10.22 -46.59 -12.00
N LYS A 279 10.51 -47.35 -10.94
CA LYS A 279 10.33 -48.81 -10.87
C LYS A 279 8.98 -49.20 -10.29
N ILE A 280 8.54 -48.52 -9.23
CA ILE A 280 7.26 -48.77 -8.56
C ILE A 280 6.33 -47.57 -8.61
N LEU A 281 6.88 -46.35 -8.59
CA LEU A 281 6.07 -45.14 -8.69
C LEU A 281 5.44 -45.03 -10.09
N SER A 282 4.20 -44.58 -10.17
CA SER A 282 3.54 -44.33 -11.45
C SER A 282 3.68 -42.87 -11.85
N LYS A 283 3.87 -42.58 -13.14
CA LYS A 283 3.68 -41.21 -13.64
C LYS A 283 2.20 -40.83 -13.52
N ILE A 284 1.90 -39.55 -13.34
CA ILE A 284 0.52 -39.07 -13.28
C ILE A 284 -0.28 -39.47 -14.55
N SER A 285 -1.56 -39.81 -14.36
CA SER A 285 -2.48 -40.27 -15.41
C SER A 285 -3.84 -39.59 -15.24
N LYS A 286 -4.67 -39.53 -16.29
CA LYS A 286 -6.02 -38.92 -16.19
C LYS A 286 -6.90 -39.65 -15.15
N GLU A 287 -6.64 -40.93 -14.89
CA GLU A 287 -7.30 -41.68 -13.81
C GLU A 287 -6.89 -41.17 -12.43
N HIS A 288 -5.60 -40.90 -12.21
CA HIS A 288 -5.13 -40.26 -10.98
C HIS A 288 -5.77 -38.88 -10.79
N GLY A 289 -5.90 -38.07 -11.86
CA GLY A 289 -6.54 -36.75 -11.80
C GLY A 289 -8.01 -36.79 -11.37
N ARG A 290 -8.76 -37.82 -11.81
CA ARG A 290 -10.15 -38.03 -11.38
C ARG A 290 -10.27 -38.43 -9.91
N LYS A 291 -9.28 -39.15 -9.37
CA LYS A 291 -9.27 -39.61 -7.97
C LYS A 291 -8.72 -38.56 -6.99
N TYR A 292 -7.62 -37.91 -7.36
CA TYR A 292 -6.81 -37.08 -6.49
C TYR A 292 -6.83 -35.62 -6.95
N HIS A 293 -7.43 -34.76 -6.11
CA HIS A 293 -7.67 -33.36 -6.44
C HIS A 293 -6.39 -32.58 -6.75
N LYS A 294 -5.29 -32.86 -6.04
CA LYS A 294 -4.01 -32.14 -6.26
C LYS A 294 -3.38 -32.44 -7.61
N ILE A 295 -3.71 -33.58 -8.21
CA ILE A 295 -3.20 -33.99 -9.52
C ILE A 295 -4.09 -33.44 -10.63
N ASN A 296 -5.41 -33.31 -10.38
CA ASN A 296 -6.38 -32.87 -11.39
C ASN A 296 -5.95 -31.58 -12.10
N ASN A 297 -5.52 -30.56 -11.35
CA ASN A 297 -5.10 -29.25 -11.86
C ASN A 297 -3.99 -29.33 -12.91
N VAL A 298 -3.13 -30.35 -12.83
CA VAL A 298 -1.99 -30.52 -13.73
C VAL A 298 -2.46 -30.84 -15.15
N PHE A 299 -3.60 -31.54 -15.30
CA PHE A 299 -4.15 -31.85 -16.61
C PHE A 299 -4.66 -30.62 -17.34
N THR A 300 -5.25 -29.66 -16.62
CA THR A 300 -5.60 -28.34 -17.17
C THR A 300 -4.36 -27.64 -17.74
N TYR A 301 -3.24 -27.69 -17.03
CA TYR A 301 -1.99 -27.10 -17.49
C TYR A 301 -1.43 -27.82 -18.72
N MET A 302 -1.50 -29.16 -18.76
CA MET A 302 -1.07 -29.95 -19.91
C MET A 302 -1.92 -29.67 -21.15
N GLU A 303 -3.23 -29.51 -21.00
CA GLU A 303 -4.16 -29.22 -22.10
C GLU A 303 -3.95 -27.81 -22.68
N LEU A 304 -3.44 -26.88 -21.87
CA LEU A 304 -3.06 -25.52 -22.27
C LEU A 304 -1.60 -25.37 -22.71
N ASP A 305 -0.85 -26.46 -22.84
CA ASP A 305 0.60 -26.48 -23.15
C ASP A 305 1.44 -25.60 -22.18
N LEU A 306 1.04 -25.55 -20.92
CA LEU A 306 1.73 -24.84 -19.86
C LEU A 306 2.83 -25.71 -19.23
N PRO A 307 3.93 -25.10 -18.74
CA PRO A 307 5.04 -25.84 -18.16
C PRO A 307 4.61 -26.57 -16.86
N ILE A 308 4.92 -27.85 -16.77
CA ILE A 308 4.67 -28.68 -15.58
C ILE A 308 5.97 -29.30 -15.04
N THR A 309 5.94 -29.76 -13.80
CA THR A 309 7.00 -30.61 -13.25
C THR A 309 6.62 -32.09 -13.34
N SER A 310 7.62 -32.96 -13.30
CA SER A 310 7.40 -34.40 -13.18
C SER A 310 6.83 -34.73 -11.80
N LEU A 311 5.64 -35.33 -11.79
CA LEU A 311 4.98 -35.84 -10.59
C LEU A 311 4.85 -37.37 -10.70
N TYR A 312 5.12 -38.03 -9.58
CA TYR A 312 5.00 -39.49 -9.46
C TYR A 312 4.08 -39.84 -8.30
N VAL A 313 3.32 -40.92 -8.43
CA VAL A 313 2.26 -41.30 -7.49
C VAL A 313 2.52 -42.70 -6.96
N LEU A 314 2.28 -42.87 -5.66
CA LEU A 314 2.09 -44.16 -5.03
C LEU A 314 0.67 -44.18 -4.43
N ASP A 315 -0.24 -44.91 -5.08
CA ASP A 315 -1.63 -45.09 -4.67
C ASP A 315 -2.02 -46.57 -4.43
N ASN A 316 -1.04 -47.49 -4.49
CA ASN A 316 -1.26 -48.88 -4.15
C ASN A 316 -1.43 -49.04 -2.63
N GLN A 317 -2.67 -49.27 -2.20
CA GLN A 317 -3.03 -49.36 -0.78
C GLN A 317 -2.34 -50.52 -0.05
N GLY A 318 -2.00 -51.61 -0.75
CA GLY A 318 -1.26 -52.74 -0.19
C GLY A 318 0.17 -52.32 0.21
N VAL A 319 0.88 -51.66 -0.71
CA VAL A 319 2.23 -51.13 -0.47
C VAL A 319 2.22 -50.07 0.64
N ILE A 320 1.22 -49.17 0.64
CA ILE A 320 1.06 -48.15 1.69
C ILE A 320 0.86 -48.79 3.07
N LYS A 321 0.10 -49.89 3.15
CA LYS A 321 -0.09 -50.63 4.40
C LYS A 321 1.19 -51.30 4.87
N GLU A 322 2.01 -51.85 3.97
CA GLU A 322 3.35 -52.38 4.29
C GLU A 322 4.26 -51.30 4.86
N ILE A 323 4.28 -50.11 4.24
CA ILE A 323 5.03 -48.93 4.72
C ILE A 323 4.60 -48.56 6.15
N SER A 324 3.29 -48.60 6.45
CA SER A 324 2.79 -48.30 7.80
C SER A 324 3.29 -49.28 8.87
N ASN A 325 3.67 -50.51 8.48
CA ASN A 325 4.27 -51.50 9.36
C ASN A 325 5.81 -51.42 9.40
N GLY A 326 6.42 -50.51 8.64
CA GLY A 326 7.88 -50.36 8.55
C GLY A 326 8.54 -51.21 7.46
N ASN A 327 7.76 -51.87 6.60
CA ASN A 327 8.28 -52.71 5.51
C ASN A 327 8.33 -51.92 4.20
N PHE A 328 9.48 -51.96 3.52
CA PHE A 328 9.70 -51.26 2.25
C PHE A 328 10.18 -52.22 1.16
N GLN A 329 9.61 -52.11 -0.04
CA GLN A 329 10.04 -52.85 -1.22
C GLN A 329 11.33 -52.22 -1.80
N GLU A 330 12.22 -53.05 -2.36
CA GLU A 330 13.52 -52.57 -2.89
C GLU A 330 13.35 -51.57 -4.04
N GLU A 331 12.31 -51.74 -4.85
CA GLU A 331 11.95 -50.85 -5.94
C GLU A 331 11.55 -49.46 -5.44
N LEU A 332 10.84 -49.38 -4.32
CA LEU A 332 10.47 -48.09 -3.71
C LEU A 332 11.69 -47.38 -3.12
N LEU A 333 12.58 -48.13 -2.47
CA LEU A 333 13.83 -47.57 -1.93
C LEU A 333 14.74 -47.06 -3.03
N HIS A 334 14.80 -47.77 -4.17
CA HIS A 334 15.50 -47.31 -5.36
C HIS A 334 14.89 -46.00 -5.88
N ASP A 335 13.57 -45.94 -6.06
CA ASP A 335 12.88 -44.74 -6.56
C ASP A 335 13.09 -43.53 -5.63
N ILE A 336 12.95 -43.72 -4.31
CA ILE A 336 13.26 -42.69 -3.31
C ILE A 336 14.74 -42.28 -3.40
N GLY A 337 15.65 -43.24 -3.49
CA GLY A 337 17.10 -43.03 -3.57
C GLY A 337 17.54 -42.20 -4.78
N GLU A 338 16.85 -42.32 -5.91
CA GLU A 338 17.06 -41.45 -7.08
C GLU A 338 16.50 -40.04 -6.82
N LEU A 339 15.28 -39.93 -6.29
CA LEU A 339 14.60 -38.64 -6.10
C LEU A 339 15.25 -37.76 -5.03
N VAL A 340 15.77 -38.33 -3.93
CA VAL A 340 16.41 -37.55 -2.85
C VAL A 340 17.68 -36.82 -3.30
N ARG A 341 18.33 -37.27 -4.39
CA ARG A 341 19.53 -36.60 -4.94
C ARG A 341 19.24 -35.16 -5.36
N SER A 342 18.04 -34.89 -5.84
CA SER A 342 17.60 -33.55 -6.25
C SER A 342 16.64 -32.92 -5.23
N SER A 343 16.75 -33.28 -3.95
CA SER A 343 15.84 -32.90 -2.85
C SER A 343 14.39 -33.32 -3.11
N LEU A 344 13.96 -34.38 -2.43
CA LEU A 344 12.63 -34.94 -2.58
C LEU A 344 11.61 -34.17 -1.73
N VAL A 345 10.42 -33.95 -2.27
CA VAL A 345 9.22 -33.53 -1.54
C VAL A 345 8.14 -34.58 -1.74
N ILE A 346 7.59 -35.08 -0.63
CA ILE A 346 6.48 -36.02 -0.61
C ILE A 346 5.25 -35.28 -0.09
N ARG A 347 4.18 -35.29 -0.88
CA ARG A 347 2.88 -34.72 -0.52
C ARG A 347 1.86 -35.83 -0.36
N THR A 348 0.85 -35.59 0.47
CA THR A 348 -0.27 -36.52 0.64
C THR A 348 -1.52 -36.02 -0.07
N ASP A 349 -2.29 -36.93 -0.68
CA ASP A 349 -3.67 -36.69 -1.11
C ASP A 349 -4.58 -37.84 -0.65
N ILE A 350 -5.88 -37.58 -0.52
CA ILE A 350 -6.88 -38.57 -0.11
C ILE A 350 -8.14 -38.45 -0.97
N VAL A 351 -8.82 -39.58 -1.18
CA VAL A 351 -10.15 -39.59 -1.80
C VAL A 351 -11.18 -39.19 -0.73
N SER A 352 -11.84 -38.05 -0.94
CA SER A 352 -12.90 -37.53 -0.06
C SER A 352 -13.82 -36.60 -0.86
N ASP A 353 -15.07 -36.42 -0.45
CA ASP A 353 -15.97 -35.42 -1.06
C ASP A 353 -15.92 -34.07 -0.31
N GLU A 354 -15.38 -34.04 0.91
CA GLU A 354 -15.28 -32.82 1.71
C GLU A 354 -14.01 -32.03 1.40
N LEU A 355 -14.16 -30.78 0.94
CA LEU A 355 -13.04 -29.87 0.64
C LEU A 355 -12.13 -29.66 1.85
N SER A 356 -12.72 -29.58 3.06
CA SER A 356 -11.97 -29.37 4.30
C SER A 356 -10.94 -30.47 4.54
N ASN A 357 -11.24 -31.73 4.15
CA ASN A 357 -10.36 -32.89 4.35
C ASN A 357 -9.22 -32.96 3.33
N LYS A 358 -9.31 -32.24 2.21
CA LYS A 358 -8.27 -32.22 1.15
C LYS A 358 -7.19 -31.16 1.37
N GLN A 359 -7.49 -30.15 2.18
CA GLN A 359 -6.64 -28.98 2.38
C GLN A 359 -5.60 -29.20 3.48
N LEU A 360 -4.42 -28.61 3.30
CA LEU A 360 -3.29 -28.65 4.26
C LEU A 360 -2.85 -30.07 4.71
N LEU A 361 -3.13 -31.10 3.93
CA LEU A 361 -2.60 -32.45 4.18
C LEU A 361 -1.06 -32.44 4.33
N PRO A 362 -0.51 -33.34 5.17
CA PRO A 362 0.91 -33.34 5.48
C PRO A 362 1.77 -33.47 4.22
N ARG A 363 2.94 -32.83 4.27
CA ARG A 363 4.03 -33.03 3.32
C ARG A 363 5.36 -33.05 4.05
N THR A 364 6.41 -33.52 3.38
CA THR A 364 7.78 -33.31 3.83
C THR A 364 8.24 -31.90 3.48
N HIS A 365 9.31 -31.42 4.11
CA HIS A 365 10.16 -30.37 3.53
C HIS A 365 11.00 -30.94 2.38
N GLU A 366 12.21 -30.43 2.19
CA GLU A 366 13.22 -31.10 1.38
C GLU A 366 13.79 -32.30 2.13
N VAL A 367 13.65 -33.47 1.53
CA VAL A 367 14.25 -34.71 1.99
C VAL A 367 15.45 -35.03 1.12
N ARG A 368 16.63 -35.14 1.75
CA ARG A 368 17.91 -35.31 1.05
C ARG A 368 18.58 -36.66 1.28
N ASN A 369 17.95 -37.52 2.09
CA ASN A 369 18.40 -38.89 2.32
C ASN A 369 17.20 -39.83 2.43
N ILE A 370 17.46 -41.12 2.28
CA ILE A 370 16.42 -42.15 2.22
C ILE A 370 15.77 -42.38 3.58
N GLU A 371 16.53 -42.30 4.68
CA GLU A 371 16.03 -42.61 6.02
C GLU A 371 14.99 -41.60 6.50
N ASP A 372 15.21 -40.30 6.26
CA ASP A 372 14.22 -39.25 6.56
C ASP A 372 12.91 -39.45 5.78
N ALA A 373 13.01 -39.89 4.51
CA ALA A 373 11.83 -40.20 3.69
C ALA A 373 11.07 -41.39 4.26
N LYS A 374 11.78 -42.45 4.67
CA LYS A 374 11.19 -43.65 5.27
C LYS A 374 10.50 -43.32 6.58
N GLU A 375 11.18 -42.63 7.48
CA GLU A 375 10.63 -42.26 8.78
C GLU A 375 9.34 -41.45 8.62
N TRP A 376 9.35 -40.46 7.73
CA TRP A 376 8.19 -39.64 7.45
C TRP A 376 7.02 -40.46 6.88
N LEU A 377 7.29 -41.34 5.89
CA LEU A 377 6.28 -42.20 5.27
C LEU A 377 5.66 -43.16 6.28
N ILE A 378 6.45 -43.80 7.14
CA ILE A 378 5.96 -44.69 8.22
C ILE A 378 5.06 -43.90 9.16
N ASN A 379 5.53 -42.75 9.65
CA ASN A 379 4.80 -41.95 10.63
C ASN A 379 3.46 -41.47 10.06
N LYS A 380 3.47 -40.88 8.84
CA LYS A 380 2.25 -40.33 8.24
C LYS A 380 1.28 -41.38 7.76
N SER A 381 1.74 -42.51 7.22
CA SER A 381 0.84 -43.61 6.87
C SER A 381 0.12 -44.16 8.11
N LYS A 382 0.81 -44.35 9.25
CA LYS A 382 0.17 -44.77 10.52
C LYS A 382 -0.89 -43.77 10.99
N ILE A 383 -0.56 -42.48 11.00
CA ILE A 383 -1.48 -41.42 11.44
C ILE A 383 -2.72 -41.37 10.53
N LEU A 384 -2.53 -41.34 9.22
CA LEU A 384 -3.64 -41.14 8.28
C LEU A 384 -4.55 -42.36 8.17
N LEU A 385 -3.98 -43.57 8.27
CA LEU A 385 -4.77 -44.82 8.29
C LEU A 385 -5.55 -45.01 9.61
N SER A 386 -5.13 -44.36 10.71
CA SER A 386 -5.79 -44.47 12.02
C SER A 386 -6.82 -43.36 12.29
N GLN A 387 -6.70 -42.20 11.64
CA GLN A 387 -7.50 -41.01 11.94
C GLN A 387 -8.92 -41.00 11.35
N VAL A 388 -9.30 -41.94 10.48
CA VAL A 388 -10.61 -41.88 9.80
C VAL A 388 -11.41 -43.16 9.94
N SER A 389 -12.68 -42.99 10.31
CA SER A 389 -13.68 -44.05 10.41
C SER A 389 -14.18 -44.46 9.01
N GLY A 390 -13.36 -45.19 8.25
CA GLY A 390 -13.72 -45.75 6.94
C GLY A 390 -12.50 -46.14 6.08
N PRO A 391 -12.69 -46.91 4.99
CA PRO A 391 -11.61 -47.20 4.05
C PRO A 391 -11.24 -45.92 3.29
N ILE A 392 -10.09 -45.33 3.61
CA ILE A 392 -9.52 -44.21 2.85
C ILE A 392 -8.55 -44.75 1.80
N GLU A 393 -8.74 -44.34 0.55
CA GLU A 393 -7.72 -44.44 -0.48
C GLU A 393 -6.72 -43.28 -0.32
N LEU A 394 -5.51 -43.62 0.12
CA LEU A 394 -4.39 -42.69 0.33
C LEU A 394 -3.48 -42.66 -0.90
N ALA A 395 -2.97 -41.48 -1.27
CA ALA A 395 -1.88 -41.38 -2.22
C ALA A 395 -0.72 -40.53 -1.68
N PHE A 396 0.50 -40.97 -1.98
CA PHE A 396 1.70 -40.17 -1.84
C PHE A 396 2.15 -39.67 -3.21
N ILE A 397 2.33 -38.36 -3.32
CA ILE A 397 2.76 -37.67 -4.54
C ILE A 397 4.21 -37.24 -4.33
N PHE A 398 5.10 -37.77 -5.14
CA PHE A 398 6.53 -37.53 -5.12
C PHE A 398 6.92 -36.54 -6.21
N HIS A 399 7.70 -35.53 -5.84
CA HIS A 399 8.30 -34.60 -6.78
C HIS A 399 9.59 -34.01 -6.20
N ASN A 400 10.47 -33.51 -7.06
CA ASN A 400 11.63 -32.77 -6.60
C ASN A 400 11.24 -31.36 -6.15
N PHE A 401 11.99 -30.83 -5.19
CA PHE A 401 11.84 -29.45 -4.74
C PHE A 401 12.07 -28.49 -5.91
N ILE A 402 11.18 -27.51 -6.06
CA ILE A 402 11.26 -26.52 -7.14
C ILE A 402 12.01 -25.30 -6.58
N PRO A 403 13.26 -25.04 -7.04
CA PRO A 403 14.08 -23.97 -6.47
C PRO A 403 13.69 -22.61 -7.06
N ALA A 404 12.49 -22.12 -6.76
CA ALA A 404 12.01 -20.82 -7.22
C ALA A 404 12.60 -19.65 -6.40
N GLU A 405 12.78 -18.49 -7.03
CA GLU A 405 13.19 -17.25 -6.33
C GLU A 405 12.05 -16.67 -5.49
N ALA A 406 10.83 -16.78 -5.99
CA ALA A 406 9.62 -16.25 -5.40
C ALA A 406 8.42 -17.16 -5.68
N SER A 407 7.36 -16.94 -4.95
CA SER A 407 6.05 -17.54 -5.16
C SER A 407 5.01 -16.45 -5.33
N ALA A 408 3.94 -16.75 -6.05
CA ALA A 408 2.83 -15.82 -6.23
C ALA A 408 1.47 -16.53 -6.20
N PHE A 409 0.44 -15.80 -5.76
CA PHE A 409 -0.96 -16.15 -6.02
C PHE A 409 -1.54 -15.16 -7.03
N ALA A 410 -2.23 -15.66 -8.04
CA ALA A 410 -2.88 -14.87 -9.06
C ALA A 410 -4.39 -15.13 -9.05
N PHE A 411 -5.19 -14.07 -8.95
CA PHE A 411 -6.63 -14.13 -9.07
C PHE A 411 -7.06 -13.72 -10.48
N SER A 412 -7.84 -14.60 -11.10
CA SER A 412 -8.40 -14.40 -12.44
C SER A 412 -9.79 -15.01 -12.51
N ALA A 413 -10.69 -14.38 -13.28
CA ALA A 413 -12.02 -14.90 -13.55
C ALA A 413 -12.34 -14.87 -15.06
N PRO A 414 -13.18 -15.79 -15.57
CA PRO A 414 -13.60 -15.82 -16.96
C PRO A 414 -14.21 -14.48 -17.38
N GLY A 415 -13.80 -13.97 -18.54
CA GLY A 415 -14.29 -12.70 -19.10
C GLY A 415 -13.77 -11.43 -18.40
N GLU A 416 -13.15 -11.51 -17.22
CA GLU A 416 -12.54 -10.35 -16.57
C GLU A 416 -11.19 -9.99 -17.20
N ARG A 417 -10.96 -8.71 -17.46
CA ARG A 417 -9.72 -8.21 -18.09
C ARG A 417 -8.56 -8.00 -17.11
N LYS A 418 -8.85 -7.75 -15.82
CA LYS A 418 -7.82 -7.45 -14.80
C LYS A 418 -7.46 -8.71 -14.03
N VAL A 419 -6.16 -8.95 -13.88
CA VAL A 419 -5.61 -10.04 -13.06
C VAL A 419 -4.88 -9.43 -11.87
N GLN A 420 -5.21 -9.88 -10.66
CA GLN A 420 -4.51 -9.49 -9.44
C GLN A 420 -3.44 -10.53 -9.12
N ILE A 421 -2.22 -10.11 -8.82
CA ILE A 421 -1.11 -11.01 -8.46
C ILE A 421 -0.49 -10.52 -7.14
N GLU A 422 -0.33 -11.41 -6.18
CA GLU A 422 0.30 -11.19 -4.88
C GLU A 422 1.56 -12.06 -4.80
N ALA A 423 2.74 -11.48 -4.60
CA ALA A 423 4.01 -12.23 -4.67
C ALA A 423 5.01 -11.88 -3.57
N LEU A 424 5.75 -12.91 -3.12
CA LEU A 424 6.78 -12.81 -2.09
C LEU A 424 7.97 -13.72 -2.45
N TRP A 425 9.15 -13.34 -1.99
CA TRP A 425 10.35 -14.17 -2.08
C TRP A 425 10.18 -15.54 -1.41
N GLY A 426 10.90 -16.54 -1.90
CA GLY A 426 10.89 -17.89 -1.34
C GLY A 426 9.63 -18.69 -1.67
N ILE A 427 9.23 -19.54 -0.74
CA ILE A 427 8.15 -20.52 -0.95
C ILE A 427 6.76 -19.94 -0.64
N PRO A 428 5.67 -20.58 -1.10
CA PRO A 428 4.31 -20.04 -1.04
C PRO A 428 3.80 -19.78 0.38
N GLU A 429 4.22 -20.56 1.36
CA GLU A 429 3.83 -20.39 2.76
C GLU A 429 4.24 -19.04 3.35
N GLY A 430 5.27 -18.41 2.78
CA GLY A 430 5.62 -17.05 3.14
C GLY A 430 4.47 -16.07 2.91
N LEU A 431 3.71 -16.26 1.82
CA LEU A 431 2.58 -15.39 1.46
C LEU A 431 1.44 -15.46 2.45
N TYR A 432 1.32 -16.51 3.26
CA TYR A 432 0.18 -16.67 4.17
C TYR A 432 0.18 -15.64 5.29
N TYR A 433 1.36 -15.18 5.72
CA TYR A 433 1.50 -14.36 6.92
C TYR A 433 2.43 -13.16 6.79
N ASN A 434 3.21 -13.05 5.71
CA ASN A 434 4.18 -11.96 5.55
C ASN A 434 3.72 -10.94 4.51
N SER A 435 4.11 -9.69 4.73
CA SER A 435 4.00 -8.60 3.77
C SER A 435 4.62 -9.01 2.41
N HIS A 436 3.93 -8.64 1.33
CA HIS A 436 4.20 -9.10 -0.03
C HIS A 436 3.94 -7.98 -1.03
N ASP A 437 4.39 -8.14 -2.28
CA ASP A 437 4.12 -7.18 -3.36
C ASP A 437 2.78 -7.47 -4.04
N ASN A 438 2.12 -6.41 -4.50
CA ASN A 438 0.87 -6.50 -5.24
C ASN A 438 1.05 -5.99 -6.67
N TYR A 439 0.46 -6.69 -7.63
CA TYR A 439 0.45 -6.31 -9.04
C TYR A 439 -0.98 -6.43 -9.57
N ILE A 440 -1.39 -5.44 -10.36
CA ILE A 440 -2.59 -5.53 -11.20
C ILE A 440 -2.15 -5.48 -12.64
N VAL A 441 -2.55 -6.48 -13.41
CA VAL A 441 -2.30 -6.55 -14.84
C VAL A 441 -3.61 -6.40 -15.57
N ASP A 442 -3.74 -5.32 -16.32
CA ASP A 442 -4.82 -5.13 -17.25
C ASP A 442 -4.45 -5.75 -18.60
N THR A 443 -5.18 -6.81 -18.97
CA THR A 443 -4.97 -7.56 -20.21
C THR A 443 -5.68 -6.95 -21.42
N LEU A 444 -6.24 -5.74 -21.27
CA LEU A 444 -6.89 -4.89 -22.28
C LEU A 444 -8.21 -5.42 -22.85
N TYR A 445 -8.34 -6.72 -23.07
CA TYR A 445 -9.49 -7.35 -23.71
C TYR A 445 -10.16 -8.36 -22.78
N SER A 446 -11.50 -8.33 -22.72
CA SER A 446 -12.32 -9.37 -22.06
C SER A 446 -12.17 -10.73 -22.75
N ASP A 447 -12.05 -10.72 -24.07
CA ASP A 447 -11.80 -11.89 -24.93
C ASP A 447 -10.36 -12.41 -24.76
N ILE A 448 -10.22 -13.70 -24.38
CA ILE A 448 -8.94 -14.33 -24.08
C ILE A 448 -8.08 -14.57 -25.33
N ASP A 449 -8.69 -14.81 -26.49
CA ASP A 449 -7.94 -15.07 -27.73
C ASP A 449 -7.24 -13.79 -28.21
N LYS A 450 -7.88 -12.65 -28.02
CA LYS A 450 -7.28 -11.33 -28.28
C LYS A 450 -6.28 -10.91 -27.20
N ALA A 451 -6.57 -11.20 -25.94
CA ALA A 451 -5.66 -10.87 -24.85
C ALA A 451 -4.34 -11.65 -24.96
N SER A 452 -4.41 -12.96 -25.20
CA SER A 452 -3.24 -13.83 -25.27
C SER A 452 -2.25 -13.49 -26.39
N THR A 453 -2.70 -12.82 -27.46
CA THR A 453 -1.86 -12.35 -28.57
C THR A 453 -1.23 -10.97 -28.31
N SER A 454 -1.64 -10.27 -27.26
CA SER A 454 -1.25 -8.87 -26.97
C SER A 454 -0.53 -8.68 -25.62
N ILE A 455 0.13 -9.74 -25.12
CA ILE A 455 0.83 -9.79 -23.82
C ILE A 455 1.79 -8.60 -23.61
N ASP A 456 2.53 -8.18 -24.63
CA ASP A 456 3.50 -7.09 -24.53
C ASP A 456 2.82 -5.73 -24.25
N ASN A 457 1.54 -5.57 -24.60
CA ASN A 457 0.77 -4.33 -24.43
C ASN A 457 0.08 -4.22 -23.07
N TYR A 458 0.14 -5.26 -22.23
CA TYR A 458 -0.53 -5.26 -20.93
C TYR A 458 -0.07 -4.09 -20.04
N VAL A 459 -1.04 -3.43 -19.42
CA VAL A 459 -0.79 -2.33 -18.49
C VAL A 459 -0.58 -2.91 -17.09
N LEU A 460 0.55 -2.58 -16.48
CA LEU A 460 0.96 -3.08 -15.18
C LEU A 460 0.95 -1.95 -14.15
N THR A 461 0.18 -2.14 -13.09
CA THR A 461 0.24 -1.33 -11.87
C THR A 461 0.90 -2.15 -10.78
N GLU A 462 2.03 -1.66 -10.24
CA GLU A 462 2.79 -2.35 -9.18
C GLU A 462 2.76 -1.55 -7.86
N LYS A 463 2.49 -2.25 -6.74
CA LYS A 463 2.63 -1.72 -5.39
C LYS A 463 3.64 -2.56 -4.62
N LYS A 464 4.85 -2.02 -4.50
CA LYS A 464 5.97 -2.62 -3.76
C LYS A 464 5.83 -2.33 -2.27
N ASN A 465 5.88 -3.38 -1.46
CA ASN A 465 5.84 -3.25 -0.01
C ASN A 465 7.17 -3.67 0.62
N PHE A 466 7.40 -3.21 1.85
CA PHE A 466 8.51 -3.70 2.66
C PHE A 466 8.25 -5.15 3.07
N LYS A 467 9.17 -6.04 2.68
CA LYS A 467 9.13 -7.48 2.94
C LYS A 467 10.19 -7.80 3.97
N ARG A 468 9.79 -7.90 5.23
CA ARG A 468 10.73 -8.16 6.33
C ARG A 468 11.27 -9.59 6.29
N ASN A 469 10.37 -10.54 6.09
CA ASN A 469 10.71 -11.96 6.11
C ASN A 469 10.07 -12.69 4.92
N CYS A 470 10.62 -13.84 4.59
CA CYS A 470 10.04 -14.83 3.70
C CYS A 470 10.25 -16.22 4.30
N VAL A 471 9.51 -17.22 3.82
CA VAL A 471 9.83 -18.61 4.17
C VAL A 471 10.73 -19.18 3.08
N ALA A 472 11.83 -19.82 3.50
CA ALA A 472 12.75 -20.50 2.59
C ALA A 472 13.52 -21.61 3.34
N PRO A 473 14.08 -22.59 2.59
CA PRO A 473 14.85 -23.66 3.20
C PRO A 473 16.11 -23.15 3.91
N ASN A 474 16.46 -23.77 5.03
CA ASN A 474 17.79 -23.64 5.64
C ASN A 474 18.79 -24.62 4.99
N GLU A 475 20.01 -24.68 5.53
CA GLU A 475 21.06 -25.58 5.02
C GLU A 475 20.69 -27.06 5.11
N ASN A 476 19.80 -27.44 6.04
CA ASN A 476 19.32 -28.80 6.24
C ASN A 476 18.07 -29.13 5.40
N GLY A 477 17.54 -28.18 4.62
CA GLY A 477 16.31 -28.36 3.84
C GLY A 477 15.01 -28.13 4.62
N THR A 478 15.08 -27.75 5.90
CA THR A 478 13.91 -27.37 6.71
C THR A 478 13.42 -25.97 6.32
N TRP A 479 12.13 -25.79 6.14
CA TRP A 479 11.57 -24.51 5.71
C TRP A 479 11.32 -23.62 6.92
N ILE A 480 12.05 -22.52 7.01
CA ILE A 480 12.03 -21.61 8.16
C ILE A 480 11.73 -20.17 7.74
N ASN A 481 11.32 -19.35 8.70
CA ASN A 481 11.14 -17.93 8.49
C ASN A 481 12.52 -17.22 8.42
N GLN A 482 12.87 -16.71 7.25
CA GLN A 482 14.15 -16.07 6.95
C GLN A 482 13.98 -14.55 6.88
N ALA A 483 14.82 -13.81 7.60
CA ALA A 483 14.83 -12.36 7.55
C ALA A 483 15.56 -11.86 6.29
N ILE A 484 14.86 -11.09 5.45
CA ILE A 484 15.32 -10.67 4.13
C ILE A 484 16.38 -9.57 4.24
N SER A 485 17.44 -9.67 3.43
CA SER A 485 18.52 -8.69 3.35
C SER A 485 18.23 -7.53 2.40
N LYS A 486 18.93 -6.41 2.60
CA LYS A 486 18.97 -5.29 1.65
C LYS A 486 19.67 -5.74 0.36
N PRO A 487 19.18 -5.39 -0.85
CA PRO A 487 18.04 -4.51 -1.14
C PRO A 487 16.71 -5.25 -1.38
N TYR A 488 16.64 -6.55 -1.11
CA TYR A 488 15.49 -7.41 -1.45
C TYR A 488 14.25 -7.14 -0.60
N ASP A 489 14.45 -6.58 0.58
CA ASP A 489 13.42 -6.07 1.49
C ASP A 489 12.45 -5.09 0.80
N TRP A 490 12.94 -4.29 -0.15
CA TRP A 490 12.12 -3.35 -0.95
C TRP A 490 12.07 -3.66 -2.45
N LYS A 491 12.88 -4.60 -2.93
CA LYS A 491 12.88 -4.98 -4.36
C LYS A 491 11.60 -5.74 -4.71
N SER A 492 11.15 -5.60 -5.95
CA SER A 492 10.05 -6.39 -6.53
C SER A 492 10.35 -7.89 -6.41
N SER A 493 9.46 -8.65 -5.79
CA SER A 493 9.56 -10.12 -5.68
C SER A 493 9.50 -10.81 -7.04
N ILE A 494 8.87 -10.20 -8.05
CA ILE A 494 8.97 -10.65 -9.44
C ILE A 494 9.91 -9.71 -10.19
N ARG A 495 11.06 -10.23 -10.62
CA ARG A 495 12.16 -9.40 -11.16
C ARG A 495 11.88 -8.82 -12.55
N TYR A 496 11.15 -9.54 -13.38
CA TYR A 496 10.95 -9.18 -14.79
C TYR A 496 9.48 -8.94 -15.08
N LYS A 497 9.17 -7.79 -15.70
CA LYS A 497 7.80 -7.43 -16.13
C LYS A 497 7.17 -8.54 -16.99
N LYS A 498 7.95 -9.14 -17.90
CA LYS A 498 7.49 -10.24 -18.76
C LYS A 498 6.98 -11.45 -17.98
N TRP A 499 7.55 -11.76 -16.81
CA TRP A 499 7.06 -12.85 -15.97
C TRP A 499 5.69 -12.53 -15.38
N ILE A 500 5.47 -11.29 -14.96
CA ILE A 500 4.17 -10.83 -14.45
C ILE A 500 3.11 -10.89 -15.54
N GLN A 501 3.44 -10.41 -16.75
CA GLN A 501 2.53 -10.45 -17.91
C GLN A 501 2.20 -11.89 -18.33
N LYS A 502 3.18 -12.79 -18.30
CA LYS A 502 2.98 -14.22 -18.60
C LYS A 502 2.09 -14.90 -17.54
N ILE A 503 2.35 -14.68 -16.26
CA ILE A 503 1.50 -15.16 -15.16
C ILE A 503 0.06 -14.67 -15.36
N ALA A 504 -0.14 -13.40 -15.71
CA ALA A 504 -1.47 -12.87 -15.94
C ALA A 504 -2.18 -13.52 -17.14
N CYS A 505 -1.49 -13.63 -18.28
CA CYS A 505 -2.03 -14.28 -19.47
C CYS A 505 -2.44 -15.73 -19.19
N ASP A 506 -1.52 -16.50 -18.61
CA ASP A 506 -1.74 -17.93 -18.37
C ASP A 506 -2.79 -18.16 -17.28
N SER A 507 -2.87 -17.28 -16.29
CA SER A 507 -3.95 -17.31 -15.29
C SER A 507 -5.32 -17.12 -15.92
N ARG A 508 -5.45 -16.24 -16.92
CA ARG A 508 -6.70 -16.07 -17.66
C ARG A 508 -7.05 -17.27 -18.53
N LEU A 509 -6.06 -17.89 -19.16
CA LEU A 509 -6.25 -19.14 -19.92
C LEU A 509 -6.78 -20.25 -18.99
N ILE A 510 -6.15 -20.44 -17.83
CA ILE A 510 -6.56 -21.43 -16.83
C ILE A 510 -7.99 -21.15 -16.33
N SER A 511 -8.29 -19.91 -15.91
CA SER A 511 -9.64 -19.58 -15.40
C SER A 511 -10.72 -19.75 -16.46
N THR A 512 -10.41 -19.44 -17.74
CA THR A 512 -11.35 -19.61 -18.86
C THR A 512 -11.58 -21.09 -19.18
N GLN A 513 -10.53 -21.92 -19.14
CA GLN A 513 -10.64 -23.37 -19.35
C GLN A 513 -11.48 -24.06 -18.24
N GLU A 514 -11.32 -23.62 -16.99
CA GLU A 514 -12.09 -24.14 -15.85
C GLU A 514 -13.50 -23.51 -15.71
N ASP A 515 -13.78 -22.45 -16.48
CA ASP A 515 -15.01 -21.63 -16.44
C ASP A 515 -15.39 -21.15 -15.02
N LYS A 516 -14.40 -20.77 -14.22
CA LYS A 516 -14.57 -20.37 -12.80
C LYS A 516 -13.59 -19.28 -12.38
N PRO A 517 -13.95 -18.43 -11.39
CA PRO A 517 -13.00 -17.54 -10.76
C PRO A 517 -12.01 -18.35 -9.90
N LEU A 518 -10.71 -18.16 -10.11
CA LEU A 518 -9.66 -18.98 -9.51
C LEU A 518 -8.64 -18.15 -8.74
N SER A 519 -8.13 -18.72 -7.65
CA SER A 519 -6.82 -18.36 -7.08
C SER A 519 -5.80 -19.39 -7.57
N ILE A 520 -4.75 -18.93 -8.25
CA ILE A 520 -3.76 -19.78 -8.92
C ILE A 520 -2.38 -19.53 -8.29
N MET A 521 -1.75 -20.58 -7.77
CA MET A 521 -0.41 -20.55 -7.20
C MET A 521 0.65 -20.73 -8.29
N TRP A 522 1.68 -19.89 -8.24
CA TRP A 522 2.80 -19.86 -9.17
C TRP A 522 4.14 -19.95 -8.46
N PHE A 523 5.06 -20.71 -9.04
CA PHE A 523 6.49 -20.60 -8.78
C PHE A 523 7.12 -19.61 -9.77
N VAL A 524 7.97 -18.72 -9.29
CA VAL A 524 8.52 -17.61 -10.08
C VAL A 524 10.04 -17.56 -9.98
N GLY A 525 10.69 -17.40 -11.13
CA GLY A 525 12.15 -17.41 -11.23
C GLY A 525 12.75 -18.80 -11.14
N VAL A 526 12.07 -19.81 -11.67
CA VAL A 526 12.59 -21.18 -11.73
C VAL A 526 13.84 -21.22 -12.65
N PRO A 527 14.97 -21.81 -12.20
CA PRO A 527 16.19 -21.95 -12.99
C PRO A 527 15.97 -22.77 -14.26
N LYS A 528 16.70 -22.43 -15.33
CA LYS A 528 16.58 -23.10 -16.65
C LYS A 528 17.03 -24.55 -16.62
N GLU A 529 17.87 -24.90 -15.65
CA GLU A 529 18.33 -26.25 -15.39
C GLU A 529 17.20 -27.16 -14.88
N PHE A 530 16.14 -26.57 -14.30
CA PHE A 530 14.97 -27.28 -13.75
C PHE A 530 13.76 -27.24 -14.69
N SER A 531 13.48 -26.09 -15.30
CA SER A 531 12.34 -25.93 -16.21
C SER A 531 12.68 -25.07 -17.41
N THR A 532 12.07 -25.35 -18.56
CA THR A 532 12.17 -24.53 -19.77
C THR A 532 11.54 -23.14 -19.56
N ALA A 533 10.60 -23.03 -18.62
CA ALA A 533 9.93 -21.79 -18.26
C ALA A 533 10.39 -21.26 -16.90
N SER A 534 10.47 -19.93 -16.77
CA SER A 534 10.82 -19.29 -15.50
C SER A 534 9.63 -19.08 -14.56
N VAL A 535 8.41 -19.26 -15.05
CA VAL A 535 7.18 -19.21 -14.26
C VAL A 535 6.41 -20.49 -14.47
N LEU A 536 5.93 -21.10 -13.39
CA LEU A 536 5.30 -22.42 -13.42
C LEU A 536 4.02 -22.40 -12.58
N PRO A 537 2.84 -22.70 -13.15
CA PRO A 537 1.63 -22.88 -12.37
C PRO A 537 1.75 -24.17 -11.54
N TRP A 538 1.22 -24.16 -10.33
CA TRP A 538 1.35 -25.28 -9.41
C TRP A 538 0.03 -25.86 -8.95
N TYR A 539 -0.90 -25.01 -8.57
CA TYR A 539 -2.19 -25.40 -8.00
C TYR A 539 -3.17 -24.25 -8.16
N HIS A 540 -4.42 -24.53 -8.48
CA HIS A 540 -5.49 -23.56 -8.50
C HIS A 540 -6.71 -24.10 -7.74
N GLU A 541 -7.52 -23.20 -7.20
CA GLU A 541 -8.81 -23.53 -6.61
C GLU A 541 -9.83 -22.41 -6.85
N GLU A 542 -11.12 -22.75 -6.79
CA GLU A 542 -12.20 -21.76 -6.94
C GLU A 542 -12.10 -20.72 -5.82
N TYR A 543 -12.12 -19.45 -6.22
CA TYR A 543 -12.02 -18.32 -5.31
C TYR A 543 -13.10 -17.29 -5.66
N ASP A 544 -14.12 -17.17 -4.82
CA ASP A 544 -15.24 -16.27 -5.08
C ASP A 544 -15.21 -15.07 -4.12
N LEU A 545 -14.80 -13.92 -4.65
CA LEU A 545 -14.77 -12.63 -3.93
C LEU A 545 -16.16 -12.18 -3.44
N LYS A 546 -17.26 -12.62 -4.07
CA LYS A 546 -18.63 -12.20 -3.74
C LYS A 546 -19.22 -12.99 -2.56
N LYS A 547 -18.81 -14.24 -2.37
CA LYS A 547 -19.23 -15.08 -1.21
C LYS A 547 -18.57 -14.64 0.10
N ILE A 548 -17.50 -13.85 0.03
CA ILE A 548 -16.79 -13.34 1.20
C ILE A 548 -17.49 -12.08 1.70
N GLN A 549 -18.26 -12.20 2.80
CA GLN A 549 -18.72 -11.03 3.55
C GLN A 549 -17.50 -10.29 4.11
N ARG A 550 -17.04 -9.26 3.40
CA ARG A 550 -16.07 -8.30 3.95
C ARG A 550 -16.74 -7.66 5.16
N SER A 551 -16.15 -7.81 6.34
CA SER A 551 -16.64 -7.10 7.52
C SER A 551 -16.58 -5.60 7.25
N HIS A 552 -17.74 -4.94 7.28
CA HIS A 552 -17.89 -3.52 6.93
C HIS A 552 -17.34 -2.57 8.02
N GLY A 553 -16.55 -3.10 8.96
CA GLY A 553 -15.99 -2.37 10.08
C GLY A 553 -14.49 -2.20 9.95
N HIS A 554 -14.03 -1.20 9.22
CA HIS A 554 -12.69 -0.67 9.47
C HIS A 554 -12.71 0.02 10.84
N ARG A 555 -12.31 -0.70 11.88
CA ARG A 555 -12.13 -0.12 13.22
C ARG A 555 -10.75 0.51 13.25
N ASN A 556 -10.70 1.85 13.26
CA ASN A 556 -9.44 2.59 13.32
C ASN A 556 -8.59 2.10 14.50
N LYS A 557 -7.31 1.82 14.24
CA LYS A 557 -6.32 1.55 15.27
C LYS A 557 -6.32 2.69 16.28
N THR A 558 -6.54 2.39 17.56
CA THR A 558 -6.27 3.35 18.64
C THR A 558 -4.87 3.09 19.21
N HIS A 559 -4.16 4.12 19.69
CA HIS A 559 -2.79 3.95 20.20
C HIS A 559 -2.68 3.04 21.43
N PHE A 560 -3.80 2.74 22.10
CA PHE A 560 -3.86 1.86 23.26
C PHE A 560 -4.33 0.44 22.92
N ASP A 561 -4.59 0.14 21.64
CA ASP A 561 -4.94 -1.21 21.24
C ASP A 561 -3.70 -2.11 21.43
N LYS A 562 -3.69 -2.88 22.52
CA LYS A 562 -2.71 -3.96 22.69
C LYS A 562 -2.87 -4.93 21.53
N ILE A 563 -1.82 -5.06 20.73
CA ILE A 563 -1.74 -6.08 19.69
C ILE A 563 -1.26 -7.36 20.38
N PHE A 564 -2.11 -8.38 20.37
CA PHE A 564 -1.72 -9.71 20.80
C PHE A 564 -1.09 -10.45 19.63
N GLU A 565 0.22 -10.69 19.66
CA GLU A 565 0.93 -11.42 18.61
C GLU A 565 0.84 -12.93 18.86
N ILE A 566 0.43 -13.70 17.85
CA ILE A 566 0.44 -15.16 17.88
C ILE A 566 1.63 -15.64 17.05
N LYS A 567 2.65 -16.18 17.72
CA LYS A 567 3.87 -16.71 17.09
C LYS A 567 3.91 -18.24 17.12
N ASN A 568 3.32 -18.83 18.15
CA ASN A 568 3.34 -20.27 18.39
C ASN A 568 2.04 -20.75 19.07
N PHE A 569 1.96 -22.05 19.38
CA PHE A 569 0.77 -22.63 20.05
C PHE A 569 0.60 -22.17 21.49
N GLU A 570 1.69 -21.82 22.19
CA GLU A 570 1.59 -21.29 23.56
C GLU A 570 0.84 -19.96 23.57
N ASP A 571 1.05 -19.11 22.57
CA ASP A 571 0.33 -17.85 22.44
C ASP A 571 -1.18 -18.06 22.17
N ILE A 572 -1.56 -19.13 21.46
CA ILE A 572 -2.98 -19.50 21.31
C ILE A 572 -3.58 -19.90 22.65
N ALA A 573 -2.85 -20.69 23.46
CA ALA A 573 -3.31 -21.07 24.80
C ALA A 573 -3.45 -19.85 25.72
N LYS A 574 -2.53 -18.89 25.64
CA LYS A 574 -2.63 -17.60 26.35
C LYS A 574 -3.85 -16.80 25.89
N LEU A 575 -4.11 -16.72 24.58
CA LEU A 575 -5.30 -16.06 24.06
C LEU A 575 -6.58 -16.73 24.58
N GLU A 576 -6.63 -18.05 24.61
CA GLU A 576 -7.75 -18.82 25.15
C GLU A 576 -8.02 -18.49 26.63
N ALA A 577 -6.98 -18.48 27.47
CA ALA A 577 -7.11 -18.08 28.88
C ALA A 577 -7.60 -16.63 29.07
N LEU A 578 -7.19 -15.71 28.20
CA LEU A 578 -7.63 -14.31 28.22
C LEU A 578 -9.09 -14.15 27.77
N VAL A 579 -9.52 -14.95 26.78
CA VAL A 579 -10.92 -15.02 26.35
C VAL A 579 -11.80 -15.57 27.48
N ASP A 580 -11.35 -16.62 28.18
CA ASP A 580 -12.10 -17.24 29.27
C ASP A 580 -12.22 -16.34 30.51
N SER A 581 -11.20 -15.50 30.77
CA SER A 581 -11.25 -14.46 31.81
C SER A 581 -12.06 -13.21 31.43
N ASN A 582 -12.64 -13.18 30.22
CA ASN A 582 -13.45 -12.09 29.67
C ASN A 582 -12.70 -10.74 29.62
N ASP A 583 -11.37 -10.79 29.46
CA ASP A 583 -10.54 -9.61 29.36
C ASP A 583 -10.72 -8.94 28.00
N LYS A 584 -11.41 -7.79 27.98
CA LYS A 584 -11.64 -6.96 26.78
C LYS A 584 -10.47 -6.03 26.45
N SER A 585 -9.31 -6.21 27.09
CA SER A 585 -8.11 -5.40 26.83
C SER A 585 -7.52 -5.65 25.44
N ILE A 586 -7.69 -6.85 24.88
CA ILE A 586 -7.23 -7.19 23.53
C ILE A 586 -8.26 -6.73 22.51
N ARG A 587 -7.81 -5.85 21.61
CA ARG A 587 -8.65 -5.32 20.52
C ARG A 587 -8.17 -5.75 19.15
N ARG A 588 -6.91 -6.18 19.03
CA ARG A 588 -6.29 -6.62 17.79
C ARG A 588 -5.39 -7.84 18.03
N VAL A 589 -5.48 -8.81 17.13
CA VAL A 589 -4.64 -10.01 17.14
C VAL A 589 -3.84 -10.06 15.84
N LEU A 590 -2.51 -10.05 15.94
CA LEU A 590 -1.61 -10.20 14.80
C LEU A 590 -1.19 -11.67 14.70
N VAL A 591 -1.53 -12.33 13.59
CA VAL A 591 -1.13 -13.72 13.34
C VAL A 591 0.19 -13.71 12.59
N LYS A 592 1.28 -14.09 13.27
CA LYS A 592 2.64 -14.10 12.70
C LYS A 592 3.43 -15.32 13.16
N PRO A 593 3.10 -16.51 12.63
CA PRO A 593 3.73 -17.74 13.07
C PRO A 593 5.24 -17.69 12.87
N GLN A 594 5.99 -18.10 13.88
CA GLN A 594 7.44 -18.28 13.83
C GLN A 594 7.80 -19.76 13.67
N ASP A 595 6.95 -20.64 14.19
CA ASP A 595 7.17 -22.07 14.18
C ASP A 595 6.40 -22.75 13.03
N GLU A 596 7.02 -23.75 12.44
CA GLU A 596 6.50 -24.49 11.29
C GLU A 596 5.13 -25.12 11.57
N ILE A 597 4.95 -25.68 12.77
CA ILE A 597 3.75 -26.44 13.13
C ILE A 597 2.53 -25.53 13.04
N LEU A 598 2.65 -24.27 13.50
CA LEU A 598 1.56 -23.31 13.46
C LEU A 598 1.25 -22.81 12.04
N LEU A 599 2.27 -22.70 11.16
CA LEU A 599 2.09 -22.24 9.78
C LEU A 599 1.12 -23.10 8.95
N ARG A 600 0.91 -24.36 9.34
CA ARG A 600 0.18 -25.36 8.55
C ARG A 600 -0.81 -26.20 9.35
N ASP A 601 -1.03 -25.88 10.62
CA ASP A 601 -2.03 -26.59 11.41
C ASP A 601 -3.44 -26.27 10.93
N ARG A 602 -4.18 -27.35 10.58
CA ARG A 602 -5.51 -27.27 10.00
C ARG A 602 -6.53 -26.58 10.92
N ASN A 603 -6.33 -26.69 12.24
CA ASN A 603 -7.28 -26.24 13.24
C ASN A 603 -6.87 -24.91 13.87
N ALA A 604 -5.60 -24.50 13.77
CA ALA A 604 -5.08 -23.33 14.45
C ALA A 604 -5.76 -22.05 13.98
N LEU A 605 -5.88 -21.81 12.68
CA LEU A 605 -6.55 -20.62 12.15
C LEU A 605 -8.05 -20.60 12.50
N GLN A 606 -8.72 -21.76 12.48
CA GLN A 606 -10.10 -21.87 12.91
C GLN A 606 -10.25 -21.57 14.41
N LYS A 607 -9.35 -22.09 15.24
CA LYS A 607 -9.32 -21.83 16.68
C LYS A 607 -9.06 -20.36 16.97
N ILE A 608 -8.07 -19.74 16.32
CA ILE A 608 -7.76 -18.31 16.44
C ILE A 608 -8.98 -17.47 16.02
N GLY A 609 -9.57 -17.75 14.86
CA GLY A 609 -10.76 -17.05 14.39
C GLY A 609 -11.95 -17.17 15.35
N GLY A 610 -12.20 -18.37 15.87
CA GLY A 610 -13.24 -18.62 16.87
C GLY A 610 -13.01 -17.87 18.19
N LEU A 611 -11.78 -17.85 18.70
CA LEU A 611 -11.40 -17.12 19.92
C LEU A 611 -11.57 -15.61 19.76
N VAL A 612 -11.06 -15.06 18.64
CA VAL A 612 -11.11 -13.61 18.37
C VAL A 612 -12.55 -13.13 18.17
N LYS A 613 -13.40 -13.94 17.53
CA LYS A 613 -14.83 -13.65 17.37
C LYS A 613 -15.55 -13.52 18.71
N LYS A 614 -15.22 -14.35 19.71
CA LYS A 614 -15.85 -14.29 21.05
C LYS A 614 -15.62 -12.95 21.76
N ILE A 615 -14.49 -12.29 21.51
CA ILE A 615 -14.10 -11.03 22.14
C ILE A 615 -14.34 -9.78 21.26
N ASP A 616 -14.96 -9.94 20.08
CA ASP A 616 -15.17 -8.85 19.10
C ASP A 616 -13.89 -8.07 18.73
N ALA A 617 -12.75 -8.77 18.71
CA ALA A 617 -11.47 -8.19 18.30
C ALA A 617 -11.24 -8.33 16.78
N VAL A 618 -10.27 -7.58 16.25
CA VAL A 618 -9.89 -7.61 14.83
C VAL A 618 -8.65 -8.47 14.64
N ILE A 619 -8.69 -9.42 13.71
CA ILE A 619 -7.52 -10.17 13.26
C ILE A 619 -6.82 -9.35 12.19
N PHE A 620 -5.56 -9.01 12.43
CA PHE A 620 -4.71 -8.36 11.43
C PHE A 620 -3.79 -9.41 10.79
N LEU A 621 -3.87 -9.54 9.46
CA LEU A 621 -3.06 -10.47 8.68
C LEU A 621 -2.22 -9.69 7.66
N GLU A 622 -0.89 -9.77 7.76
CA GLU A 622 0.02 -9.13 6.77
C GLU A 622 0.10 -9.91 5.44
N GLY A 623 -0.33 -11.16 5.44
CA GLY A 623 -0.30 -12.07 4.29
C GLY A 623 -1.26 -11.73 3.16
N ALA A 624 -1.10 -12.47 2.06
CA ALA A 624 -1.85 -12.44 0.81
C ALA A 624 -3.34 -12.71 1.03
N THR A 625 -4.19 -11.88 0.42
CA THR A 625 -5.65 -12.04 0.46
C THR A 625 -6.13 -13.22 -0.39
N LEU A 626 -5.33 -13.63 -1.37
CA LEU A 626 -5.58 -14.78 -2.24
C LEU A 626 -5.11 -16.10 -1.62
N SER A 627 -4.54 -16.07 -0.41
CA SER A 627 -4.07 -17.24 0.30
C SER A 627 -5.17 -17.97 1.06
N HIS A 628 -4.97 -19.28 1.23
CA HIS A 628 -5.85 -20.14 2.02
C HIS A 628 -6.00 -19.69 3.47
N ALA A 629 -4.92 -19.16 4.08
CA ALA A 629 -4.93 -18.69 5.46
C ALA A 629 -5.93 -17.53 5.69
N TYR A 630 -5.98 -16.57 4.77
CA TYR A 630 -6.94 -15.46 4.82
C TYR A 630 -8.38 -15.98 4.72
N TYR A 631 -8.62 -16.91 3.79
CA TYR A 631 -9.93 -17.50 3.58
C TYR A 631 -10.43 -18.30 4.81
N GLN A 632 -9.58 -19.12 5.42
CA GLN A 632 -9.94 -19.88 6.63
C GLN A 632 -10.35 -18.97 7.78
N LEU A 633 -9.66 -17.85 7.97
CA LEU A 633 -10.00 -16.88 9.01
C LEU A 633 -11.36 -16.22 8.74
N LEU A 634 -11.65 -15.86 7.48
CA LEU A 634 -12.94 -15.29 7.08
C LEU A 634 -14.11 -16.26 7.29
N GLN A 635 -13.91 -17.56 7.02
CA GLN A 635 -14.94 -18.59 7.24
C GLN A 635 -15.38 -18.70 8.70
N THR A 636 -14.54 -18.31 9.67
CA THR A 636 -14.94 -18.29 11.09
C THR A 636 -15.97 -17.19 11.40
N GLY A 637 -16.10 -16.20 10.52
CA GLY A 637 -16.90 -14.99 10.72
C GLY A 637 -16.25 -13.98 11.67
N ALA A 638 -14.94 -14.08 11.93
CA ALA A 638 -14.17 -13.07 12.63
C ALA A 638 -13.92 -11.83 11.74
N ASN A 639 -13.68 -10.67 12.36
CA ASN A 639 -13.29 -9.47 11.64
C ASN A 639 -11.81 -9.57 11.23
N VAL A 640 -11.54 -9.81 9.94
CA VAL A 640 -10.17 -9.94 9.40
C VAL A 640 -9.79 -8.73 8.56
N GLU A 641 -8.76 -8.02 8.97
CA GLU A 641 -8.13 -6.91 8.24
C GLU A 641 -6.83 -7.39 7.59
N ALA A 642 -6.75 -7.32 6.26
CA ALA A 642 -5.51 -7.60 5.54
C ALA A 642 -4.63 -6.34 5.48
N GLY A 643 -3.34 -6.49 5.79
CA GLY A 643 -2.38 -5.39 5.86
C GLY A 643 -2.16 -4.67 4.53
N THR A 644 -2.36 -5.38 3.43
CA THR A 644 -2.34 -4.79 2.08
C THR A 644 -3.59 -5.17 1.32
N THR A 645 -4.62 -4.34 1.40
CA THR A 645 -5.71 -4.39 0.44
C THR A 645 -5.40 -3.44 -0.72
N PHE A 646 -5.62 -3.90 -1.95
CA PHE A 646 -5.75 -2.96 -3.05
C PHE A 646 -7.02 -2.17 -2.78
N LYS A 647 -6.90 -0.90 -2.40
CA LYS A 647 -8.02 0.04 -2.58
C LYS A 647 -8.23 0.02 -4.07
N GLY A 648 -9.29 -0.66 -4.53
CA GLY A 648 -9.57 -0.78 -5.95
C GLY A 648 -9.40 0.59 -6.57
N ASP A 649 -8.61 0.68 -7.64
CA ASP A 649 -8.70 1.78 -8.59
C ASP A 649 -10.10 1.68 -9.20
N ASN A 650 -11.11 2.05 -8.40
CA ASN A 650 -12.42 2.44 -8.86
C ASN A 650 -12.23 3.86 -9.40
N GLU A 651 -11.40 3.98 -10.44
CA GLU A 651 -11.36 5.18 -11.26
C GLU A 651 -12.70 5.25 -11.98
N GLN A 652 -13.68 5.84 -11.29
CA GLN A 652 -14.96 6.13 -11.87
C GLN A 652 -14.80 7.43 -12.66
N GLN A 653 -14.69 7.31 -13.97
CA GLN A 653 -14.76 8.48 -14.84
C GLN A 653 -16.23 8.83 -15.10
N VAL A 654 -16.61 10.05 -14.73
CA VAL A 654 -17.97 10.57 -14.92
C VAL A 654 -17.96 11.46 -16.16
N PHE A 655 -18.64 11.03 -17.22
CA PHE A 655 -18.65 11.74 -18.52
C PHE A 655 -19.88 12.64 -18.73
N ASN A 656 -21.04 12.28 -18.18
CA ASN A 656 -22.30 13.04 -18.26
C ASN A 656 -22.64 13.61 -19.66
N LYS A 657 -22.39 12.84 -20.72
CA LYS A 657 -22.59 13.26 -22.11
C LYS A 657 -23.51 12.33 -22.89
N LEU A 658 -24.22 12.89 -23.88
CA LEU A 658 -24.99 12.12 -24.85
C LEU A 658 -24.02 11.40 -25.81
N VAL A 659 -24.19 10.09 -25.98
CA VAL A 659 -23.36 9.26 -26.86
C VAL A 659 -24.24 8.47 -27.83
N ARG A 660 -23.67 8.02 -28.95
CA ARG A 660 -24.34 7.11 -29.90
C ARG A 660 -24.74 5.80 -29.19
N ASP A 661 -25.87 5.22 -29.59
CA ASP A 661 -26.52 4.09 -28.92
C ASP A 661 -25.65 2.85 -28.72
N LYS A 662 -24.69 2.61 -29.62
CA LYS A 662 -23.78 1.44 -29.57
C LYS A 662 -22.52 1.68 -28.75
N ILE A 663 -22.24 2.90 -28.30
CA ILE A 663 -21.04 3.21 -27.51
C ILE A 663 -21.06 2.49 -26.15
N PRO A 664 -22.15 2.50 -25.36
CA PRO A 664 -22.23 1.71 -24.13
C PRO A 664 -21.90 0.23 -24.35
N GLN A 665 -22.50 -0.39 -25.37
CA GLN A 665 -22.27 -1.81 -25.71
C GLN A 665 -20.81 -2.08 -26.11
N LYS A 666 -20.18 -1.15 -26.84
CA LYS A 666 -18.78 -1.28 -27.24
C LYS A 666 -17.85 -1.20 -26.02
N ILE A 667 -18.13 -0.31 -25.07
CA ILE A 667 -17.37 -0.19 -23.82
C ILE A 667 -17.56 -1.44 -22.95
N GLU A 668 -18.79 -1.93 -22.79
CA GLU A 668 -19.09 -3.18 -22.08
C GLU A 668 -18.40 -4.38 -22.72
N SER A 669 -18.39 -4.47 -24.06
CA SER A 669 -17.68 -5.53 -24.78
C SER A 669 -16.16 -5.48 -24.53
N GLY A 670 -15.62 -4.30 -24.21
CA GLY A 670 -14.24 -4.10 -23.78
C GLY A 670 -13.96 -4.48 -22.31
N GLY A 671 -14.98 -4.94 -21.57
CA GLY A 671 -14.86 -5.40 -20.18
C GLY A 671 -14.98 -4.28 -19.14
N GLU A 672 -15.46 -3.10 -19.51
CA GLU A 672 -15.74 -2.00 -18.58
C GLU A 672 -17.21 -2.01 -18.13
N LEU A 673 -17.47 -1.60 -16.89
CA LEU A 673 -18.84 -1.45 -16.39
C LEU A 673 -19.40 -0.10 -16.81
N VAL A 674 -20.49 -0.11 -17.56
CA VAL A 674 -21.16 1.12 -18.02
C VAL A 674 -22.44 1.34 -17.23
N LYS A 675 -22.60 2.54 -16.67
CA LYS A 675 -23.90 3.04 -16.22
C LYS A 675 -24.41 4.03 -17.25
N ALA A 676 -25.39 3.62 -18.06
CA ALA A 676 -26.05 4.49 -19.03
C ALA A 676 -27.51 4.74 -18.63
N GLU A 677 -27.97 5.98 -18.79
CA GLU A 677 -29.35 6.40 -18.58
C GLU A 677 -29.90 7.01 -19.87
N ARG A 678 -31.20 6.86 -20.12
CA ARG A 678 -31.85 7.38 -21.34
C ARG A 678 -32.58 8.68 -21.00
N LEU A 679 -32.23 9.76 -21.70
CA LEU A 679 -32.94 11.04 -21.61
C LEU A 679 -34.24 11.00 -22.44
N ILE A 680 -35.26 11.72 -21.97
CA ILE A 680 -36.57 11.84 -22.65
C ILE A 680 -37.06 13.29 -22.60
N GLY A 681 -37.95 13.66 -23.53
CA GLY A 681 -38.61 14.97 -23.56
C GLY A 681 -37.63 16.14 -23.64
N ASP A 682 -37.86 17.17 -22.80
CA ASP A 682 -37.10 18.41 -22.81
C ASP A 682 -35.61 18.22 -22.47
N ASP A 683 -35.29 17.25 -21.60
CA ASP A 683 -33.90 16.95 -21.26
C ASP A 683 -33.13 16.32 -22.43
N LEU A 684 -33.78 15.49 -23.24
CA LEU A 684 -33.19 14.97 -24.48
C LEU A 684 -32.95 16.10 -25.48
N LEU A 685 -33.93 17.00 -25.65
CA LEU A 685 -33.78 18.16 -26.54
C LEU A 685 -32.62 19.06 -26.10
N ARG A 686 -32.50 19.32 -24.79
CA ARG A 686 -31.38 20.10 -24.24
C ARG A 686 -30.04 19.42 -24.49
N ALA A 687 -29.93 18.12 -24.22
CA ALA A 687 -28.70 17.36 -24.45
C ALA A 687 -28.31 17.31 -25.94
N LEU A 688 -29.28 17.19 -26.86
CA LEU A 688 -29.04 17.26 -28.30
C LEU A 688 -28.57 18.66 -28.73
N CYS A 689 -29.14 19.72 -28.17
CA CYS A 689 -28.67 21.10 -28.41
C CYS A 689 -27.24 21.33 -27.88
N GLU A 690 -26.92 20.80 -26.70
CA GLU A 690 -25.55 20.81 -26.15
C GLU A 690 -24.60 20.04 -27.07
N LYS A 691 -25.02 18.86 -27.55
CA LYS A 691 -24.26 18.05 -28.50
C LYS A 691 -24.04 18.78 -29.82
N LEU A 692 -25.03 19.51 -30.33
CA LEU A 692 -24.89 20.30 -31.57
C LEU A 692 -23.77 21.35 -31.46
N VAL A 693 -23.61 21.95 -30.28
CA VAL A 693 -22.52 22.90 -30.02
C VAL A 693 -21.17 22.18 -29.98
N GLU A 694 -21.09 21.01 -29.34
CA GLU A 694 -19.89 20.15 -29.30
C GLU A 694 -19.42 19.81 -30.72
N GLU A 695 -20.28 19.18 -31.52
CA GLU A 695 -19.94 18.77 -32.90
C GLU A 695 -19.59 19.99 -33.79
N SER A 696 -20.29 21.13 -33.61
CA SER A 696 -19.99 22.37 -34.36
C SER A 696 -18.60 22.94 -34.03
N LEU A 697 -18.13 22.76 -32.79
CA LEU A 697 -16.78 23.16 -32.38
C LEU A 697 -15.73 22.16 -32.88
N GLU A 698 -16.06 20.87 -33.00
CA GLU A 698 -15.18 19.87 -33.61
C GLU A 698 -15.00 20.12 -35.12
N VAL A 699 -16.07 20.48 -35.84
CA VAL A 699 -16.00 20.97 -37.24
C VAL A 699 -15.08 22.20 -37.35
N LEU A 700 -15.13 23.12 -36.38
CA LEU A 700 -14.28 24.31 -36.36
C LEU A 700 -12.79 23.97 -36.12
N ASP A 701 -12.51 22.92 -35.33
CA ASP A 701 -11.16 22.49 -34.94
C ASP A 701 -10.51 21.51 -35.95
N ALA A 702 -11.31 20.92 -36.85
CA ALA A 702 -10.85 19.99 -37.89
C ALA A 702 -9.87 20.64 -38.89
N LYS A 703 -8.80 19.93 -39.23
CA LYS A 703 -7.66 20.49 -40.00
C LYS A 703 -7.58 20.02 -41.45
N ASP A 704 -8.24 18.94 -41.78
CA ASP A 704 -8.21 18.30 -43.09
C ASP A 704 -9.63 17.97 -43.55
N HIS A 705 -9.74 17.68 -44.85
CA HIS A 705 -11.02 17.46 -45.52
C HIS A 705 -11.80 16.29 -44.92
N ASP A 706 -11.15 15.16 -44.65
CA ASP A 706 -11.83 13.95 -44.23
C ASP A 706 -12.36 14.11 -42.80
N SER A 707 -11.55 14.69 -41.92
CA SER A 707 -11.99 15.07 -40.57
C SER A 707 -13.20 16.03 -40.62
N ILE A 708 -13.18 17.07 -41.46
CA ILE A 708 -14.33 18.00 -41.58
C ILE A 708 -15.60 17.27 -42.03
N ILE A 709 -15.49 16.31 -42.95
CA ILE A 709 -16.64 15.54 -43.45
C ILE A 709 -17.19 14.61 -42.36
N GLU A 710 -16.32 13.99 -41.57
CA GLU A 710 -16.72 13.15 -40.42
C GLU A 710 -17.51 13.98 -39.40
N GLU A 711 -16.97 15.11 -38.94
CA GLU A 711 -17.62 15.97 -37.95
C GLU A 711 -18.93 16.61 -38.49
N LEU A 712 -18.98 16.96 -39.79
CA LEU A 712 -20.23 17.43 -40.42
C LEU A 712 -21.31 16.34 -40.46
N SER A 713 -20.91 15.06 -40.56
CA SER A 713 -21.84 13.94 -40.50
C SER A 713 -22.44 13.80 -39.10
N ASP A 714 -21.65 14.03 -38.04
CA ASP A 714 -22.13 14.06 -36.67
C ASP A 714 -23.07 15.25 -36.41
N VAL A 715 -22.76 16.44 -36.94
CA VAL A 715 -23.68 17.59 -36.90
C VAL A 715 -25.04 17.26 -37.54
N GLN A 716 -25.05 16.59 -38.70
CA GLN A 716 -26.30 16.22 -39.38
C GLN A 716 -27.10 15.20 -38.55
N GLU A 717 -26.45 14.20 -37.98
CA GLU A 717 -27.09 13.22 -37.09
C GLU A 717 -27.76 13.91 -35.88
N VAL A 718 -27.10 14.90 -35.28
CA VAL A 718 -27.66 15.67 -34.16
C VAL A 718 -28.85 16.52 -34.61
N ILE A 719 -28.79 17.16 -35.79
CA ILE A 719 -29.93 17.91 -36.35
C ILE A 719 -31.14 16.99 -36.54
N ASP A 720 -30.94 15.82 -37.11
CA ASP A 720 -32.00 14.83 -37.32
C ASP A 720 -32.59 14.38 -35.95
N GLY A 721 -31.74 14.19 -34.95
CA GLY A 721 -32.15 13.94 -33.56
C GLY A 721 -33.01 15.07 -32.97
N ILE A 722 -32.63 16.34 -33.18
CA ILE A 722 -33.40 17.51 -32.72
C ILE A 722 -34.76 17.57 -33.41
N LEU A 723 -34.81 17.37 -34.72
CA LEU A 723 -36.06 17.37 -35.50
C LEU A 723 -37.01 16.27 -35.03
N ASN A 724 -36.49 15.06 -34.81
CA ASN A 724 -37.25 13.95 -34.26
C ASN A 724 -37.81 14.28 -32.86
N SER A 725 -37.02 14.93 -32.00
CA SER A 725 -37.46 15.35 -30.66
C SER A 725 -38.56 16.42 -30.73
N LEU A 726 -38.45 17.38 -31.64
CA LEU A 726 -39.44 18.43 -31.90
C LEU A 726 -40.67 17.94 -32.68
N LYS A 727 -40.66 16.71 -33.19
CA LYS A 727 -41.64 16.16 -34.14
C LYS A 727 -41.80 17.05 -35.39
N ALA A 728 -40.71 17.66 -35.81
CA ALA A 728 -40.65 18.52 -36.98
C ALA A 728 -40.02 17.76 -38.16
N ASP A 729 -40.39 18.12 -39.38
CA ASP A 729 -39.83 17.55 -40.59
C ASP A 729 -38.72 18.46 -41.16
N MET A 730 -37.70 17.89 -41.80
CA MET A 730 -36.61 18.65 -42.43
C MET A 730 -37.12 19.65 -43.49
N SER A 731 -38.28 19.40 -44.08
CA SER A 731 -38.97 20.32 -44.97
C SER A 731 -39.36 21.64 -44.29
N GLU A 732 -39.62 21.66 -42.98
CA GLU A 732 -39.90 22.90 -42.23
C GLU A 732 -38.65 23.77 -42.11
N VAL A 733 -37.51 23.16 -41.78
CA VAL A 733 -36.21 23.84 -41.77
C VAL A 733 -35.85 24.34 -43.16
N THR A 734 -36.11 23.53 -44.19
CA THR A 734 -35.86 23.89 -45.59
C THR A 734 -36.71 25.08 -46.02
N LYS A 735 -38.02 25.09 -45.71
CA LYS A 735 -38.90 26.24 -45.95
C LYS A 735 -38.44 27.48 -45.21
N ALA A 736 -37.98 27.35 -43.96
CA ALA A 736 -37.43 28.46 -43.19
C ALA A 736 -36.14 29.01 -43.82
N LYS A 737 -35.26 28.12 -44.30
CA LYS A 737 -34.03 28.45 -45.02
C LYS A 737 -34.34 29.17 -46.34
N GLU A 738 -35.28 28.68 -47.13
CA GLU A 738 -35.72 29.33 -48.39
C GLU A 738 -36.32 30.71 -48.17
N ARG A 739 -37.18 30.87 -47.15
CA ARG A 739 -37.73 32.19 -46.78
C ARG A 739 -36.63 33.19 -46.42
N LYS A 740 -35.60 32.76 -45.68
CA LYS A 740 -34.43 33.60 -45.37
C LYS A 740 -33.60 33.89 -46.62
N LEU A 741 -33.36 32.87 -47.45
CA LEU A 741 -32.62 33.01 -48.72
C LEU A 741 -33.28 34.06 -49.63
N ASN A 742 -34.60 33.99 -49.79
CA ASN A 742 -35.37 34.94 -50.61
C ASN A 742 -35.43 36.34 -50.00
N LYS A 743 -35.40 36.46 -48.66
CA LYS A 743 -35.53 37.75 -47.97
C LYS A 743 -34.19 38.49 -47.80
N VAL A 744 -33.13 37.78 -47.46
CA VAL A 744 -31.84 38.35 -47.03
C VAL A 744 -30.61 37.69 -47.68
N GLY A 745 -30.81 36.77 -48.63
CA GLY A 745 -29.71 36.05 -49.28
C GLY A 745 -29.17 34.87 -48.46
N GLY A 746 -28.08 34.28 -48.95
CA GLY A 746 -27.41 33.13 -48.32
C GLY A 746 -25.89 33.32 -48.30
N PHE A 747 -25.16 32.32 -47.79
CA PHE A 747 -23.71 32.44 -47.58
C PHE A 747 -22.86 32.09 -48.82
N LYS A 748 -23.48 31.77 -49.97
CA LYS A 748 -22.79 31.32 -51.19
C LYS A 748 -21.79 32.34 -51.73
N ASP A 749 -22.12 33.62 -51.63
CA ASP A 749 -21.29 34.71 -52.14
C ASP A 749 -20.14 35.10 -51.20
N GLY A 750 -20.04 34.46 -50.01
CA GLY A 750 -18.91 34.63 -49.10
C GLY A 750 -18.75 36.05 -48.52
N VAL A 751 -19.83 36.84 -48.51
CA VAL A 751 -19.79 38.26 -48.13
C VAL A 751 -19.49 38.43 -46.63
N VAL A 752 -18.41 39.15 -46.32
CA VAL A 752 -18.03 39.52 -44.95
C VAL A 752 -18.29 41.02 -44.74
N LEU A 753 -19.19 41.36 -43.80
CA LEU A 753 -19.43 42.76 -43.42
C LEU A 753 -18.32 43.25 -42.49
N VAL A 754 -17.42 44.08 -43.01
CA VAL A 754 -16.22 44.53 -42.28
C VAL A 754 -16.49 45.71 -41.34
N LYS A 755 -17.25 46.71 -41.80
CA LYS A 755 -17.57 47.93 -41.03
C LYS A 755 -18.81 48.60 -41.60
N THR A 756 -19.61 49.20 -40.72
CA THR A 756 -20.64 50.19 -41.08
C THR A 756 -20.26 51.55 -40.49
N THR A 757 -20.59 52.64 -41.19
CA THR A 757 -20.37 54.00 -40.67
C THR A 757 -21.62 54.83 -40.93
N ASN A 758 -22.13 55.51 -39.90
CA ASN A 758 -23.20 56.49 -40.09
C ASN A 758 -22.57 57.80 -40.58
N PRO A 759 -22.94 58.32 -41.76
CA PRO A 759 -22.40 59.58 -42.25
C PRO A 759 -22.92 60.76 -41.42
N LEU A 760 -22.09 61.79 -41.25
CA LEU A 760 -22.49 63.06 -40.62
C LEU A 760 -23.36 63.88 -41.60
N PRO A 761 -24.33 64.69 -41.12
CA PRO A 761 -25.28 65.40 -41.98
C PRO A 761 -24.66 66.38 -42.99
N SER A 762 -23.44 66.88 -42.73
CA SER A 762 -22.77 67.90 -43.56
C SER A 762 -21.72 67.33 -44.53
N THR A 763 -21.55 66.01 -44.61
CA THR A 763 -20.56 65.40 -45.50
C THR A 763 -21.14 65.31 -46.92
N LYS A 764 -20.89 66.32 -47.76
CA LYS A 764 -21.09 66.18 -49.22
C LYS A 764 -20.02 65.24 -49.76
N TYR A 765 -20.37 63.97 -49.94
CA TYR A 765 -19.53 63.03 -50.71
C TYR A 765 -19.49 63.52 -52.17
N ASN A 766 -18.31 63.92 -52.66
CA ASN A 766 -18.07 64.07 -54.09
C ASN A 766 -18.19 62.68 -54.72
N LEU A 767 -19.32 62.45 -55.41
CA LEU A 767 -19.46 61.42 -56.43
C LEU A 767 -18.72 61.89 -57.69
N ASP A 768 -17.41 62.11 -57.59
CA ASP A 768 -16.54 62.24 -58.76
C ASP A 768 -15.83 60.91 -58.99
N SER A 769 -16.07 60.39 -60.17
CA SER A 769 -15.52 59.19 -60.76
C SER A 769 -13.99 59.24 -60.84
N SER A 770 -13.31 58.70 -59.83
CA SER A 770 -12.09 57.88 -59.98
C SER A 770 -11.44 57.69 -58.61
N GLN A 771 -11.34 56.42 -58.18
CA GLN A 771 -10.63 55.92 -57.00
C GLN A 771 -11.40 55.97 -55.66
N ASN A 772 -11.85 54.77 -55.25
CA ASN A 772 -12.25 54.34 -53.89
C ASN A 772 -13.74 54.39 -53.47
N SER A 773 -14.67 54.17 -54.39
CA SER A 773 -15.99 53.58 -54.05
C SER A 773 -16.32 52.45 -55.01
N LEU A 774 -16.03 51.22 -54.63
CA LEU A 774 -16.55 50.05 -55.34
C LEU A 774 -18.09 50.08 -55.26
N PRO A 775 -18.82 49.83 -56.37
CA PRO A 775 -20.26 49.63 -56.33
C PRO A 775 -20.58 48.47 -55.38
N LEU A 776 -21.70 48.54 -54.65
CA LEU A 776 -22.20 47.48 -53.74
C LEU A 776 -22.36 46.08 -54.38
N ASN A 777 -22.18 45.97 -55.70
CA ASN A 777 -22.28 44.73 -56.47
C ASN A 777 -20.91 44.11 -56.84
N GLU A 778 -19.78 44.72 -56.45
CA GLU A 778 -18.43 44.19 -56.69
C GLU A 778 -17.69 44.00 -55.37
N PHE A 779 -17.85 42.82 -54.75
CA PHE A 779 -17.03 42.41 -53.62
C PHE A 779 -15.62 42.05 -54.11
N GLN A 780 -14.59 42.61 -53.48
CA GLN A 780 -13.21 42.19 -53.74
C GLN A 780 -12.97 40.79 -53.16
N SER A 781 -12.53 39.87 -54.02
CA SER A 781 -12.11 38.52 -53.60
C SER A 781 -10.81 38.62 -52.79
N VAL A 782 -10.86 38.30 -51.50
CA VAL A 782 -9.68 38.27 -50.62
C VAL A 782 -9.32 36.81 -50.33
N SER A 783 -8.08 36.41 -50.63
CA SER A 783 -7.62 35.02 -50.50
C SER A 783 -7.20 34.60 -49.09
N ASN A 784 -7.16 35.53 -48.13
CA ASN A 784 -6.72 35.29 -46.75
C ASN A 784 -7.78 35.75 -45.75
N TYR A 785 -8.33 34.81 -44.97
CA TYR A 785 -9.28 35.08 -43.88
C TYR A 785 -8.61 35.59 -42.58
N ALA A 786 -7.31 35.34 -42.42
CA ALA A 786 -6.51 35.74 -41.26
C ALA A 786 -6.52 37.24 -40.90
N PRO A 787 -6.46 38.21 -41.85
CA PRO A 787 -6.57 39.64 -41.53
C PRO A 787 -7.92 40.03 -40.91
N TYR A 788 -9.04 39.37 -41.25
CA TYR A 788 -10.35 39.61 -40.62
C TYR A 788 -10.45 39.08 -39.18
N ARG A 789 -9.67 38.05 -38.84
CA ARG A 789 -9.48 37.60 -37.44
C ARG A 789 -8.61 38.58 -36.62
N ARG A 790 -7.62 39.25 -37.24
CA ARG A 790 -6.65 40.11 -36.54
C ARG A 790 -7.08 41.58 -36.41
N SER A 791 -7.87 42.11 -37.34
CA SER A 791 -8.42 43.46 -37.23
C SER A 791 -9.73 43.43 -36.42
N GLU A 792 -9.62 43.59 -35.10
CA GLU A 792 -10.72 43.94 -34.19
C GLU A 792 -11.72 42.85 -33.73
N THR A 793 -11.34 41.58 -33.51
CA THR A 793 -12.04 40.82 -32.45
C THR A 793 -11.63 41.39 -31.09
N ARG A 794 -12.23 42.52 -30.72
CA ARG A 794 -11.96 43.20 -29.45
C ARG A 794 -12.37 42.27 -28.31
N ILE A 795 -11.38 41.80 -27.55
CA ILE A 795 -11.61 41.27 -26.22
C ILE A 795 -12.17 42.43 -25.41
N ASN A 796 -13.46 42.38 -25.10
CA ASN A 796 -14.09 43.45 -24.34
C ASN A 796 -13.70 43.27 -22.88
N LYS A 797 -12.91 44.21 -22.37
CA LYS A 797 -12.46 44.25 -20.98
C LYS A 797 -13.15 45.39 -20.27
N TRP A 798 -13.79 45.08 -19.16
CA TRP A 798 -14.35 46.05 -18.24
C TRP A 798 -13.75 45.83 -16.85
N THR A 799 -13.41 46.92 -16.15
CA THR A 799 -12.87 46.86 -14.80
C THR A 799 -13.72 47.73 -13.88
N ASP A 800 -14.36 47.10 -12.90
CA ASP A 800 -15.05 47.77 -11.80
C ASP A 800 -14.15 47.83 -10.58
N LYS A 801 -14.23 48.92 -9.81
CA LYS A 801 -13.61 49.00 -8.48
C LYS A 801 -14.69 49.31 -7.47
N ARG A 802 -14.84 48.44 -6.46
CA ARG A 802 -15.83 48.59 -5.40
C ARG A 802 -15.12 48.68 -4.06
N GLU A 803 -15.41 49.73 -3.30
CA GLU A 803 -14.91 49.87 -1.93
C GLU A 803 -16.07 49.60 -0.96
N HIS A 804 -15.89 48.58 -0.13
CA HIS A 804 -16.76 48.27 1.00
C HIS A 804 -16.08 48.74 2.30
N ALA A 805 -16.85 48.91 3.38
CA ALA A 805 -16.37 49.48 4.64
C ALA A 805 -15.13 48.79 5.25
N ALA A 806 -14.82 47.54 4.86
CA ALA A 806 -13.63 46.80 5.32
C ALA A 806 -12.82 46.11 4.19
N THR A 807 -13.24 46.18 2.92
CA THR A 807 -12.59 45.45 1.81
C THR A 807 -12.61 46.26 0.50
N LYS A 808 -11.59 46.09 -0.32
CA LYS A 808 -11.54 46.61 -1.70
C LYS A 808 -11.68 45.45 -2.68
N GLU A 809 -12.65 45.53 -3.58
CA GLU A 809 -12.90 44.56 -4.64
C GLU A 809 -12.57 45.19 -6.01
N ILE A 810 -11.90 44.42 -6.88
CA ILE A 810 -11.70 44.78 -8.28
C ILE A 810 -12.33 43.69 -9.12
N LEU A 811 -13.41 44.01 -9.83
CA LEU A 811 -14.07 43.09 -10.74
C LEU A 811 -13.53 43.29 -12.15
N LEU A 812 -12.83 42.28 -12.66
CA LEU A 812 -12.48 42.22 -14.08
C LEU A 812 -13.54 41.39 -14.82
N LYS A 813 -14.25 42.03 -15.76
CA LYS A 813 -15.12 41.31 -16.70
C LYS A 813 -14.43 41.27 -18.07
N VAL A 814 -14.12 40.07 -18.53
CA VAL A 814 -13.58 39.83 -19.87
C VAL A 814 -14.61 39.09 -20.69
N THR A 815 -14.86 39.54 -21.92
CA THR A 815 -15.75 38.87 -22.87
C THR A 815 -14.99 38.64 -24.16
N ALA A 816 -14.88 37.36 -24.55
CA ALA A 816 -14.18 36.92 -25.74
C ALA A 816 -15.05 35.91 -26.52
N PRO A 817 -14.98 35.92 -27.86
CA PRO A 817 -15.69 34.93 -28.69
C PRO A 817 -15.18 33.49 -28.46
N ILE A 818 -16.10 32.53 -28.33
CA ILE A 818 -15.76 31.10 -28.14
C ILE A 818 -14.98 30.49 -29.32
N VAL A 819 -15.08 31.12 -30.50
CA VAL A 819 -14.40 30.71 -31.74
C VAL A 819 -12.89 31.02 -31.77
N LEU A 820 -12.35 31.72 -30.76
CA LEU A 820 -10.90 31.96 -30.65
C LEU A 820 -10.16 30.75 -30.06
N ASP A 821 -9.08 30.32 -30.74
CA ASP A 821 -8.26 29.18 -30.30
C ASP A 821 -7.48 29.51 -29.01
N SER A 822 -7.08 30.78 -28.85
CA SER A 822 -6.52 31.32 -27.61
C SER A 822 -6.69 32.83 -27.53
N TRP A 823 -6.73 33.35 -26.31
CA TRP A 823 -6.66 34.79 -26.05
C TRP A 823 -6.03 35.08 -24.70
N LYS A 824 -5.56 36.31 -24.53
CA LYS A 824 -4.93 36.80 -23.31
C LYS A 824 -5.46 38.19 -22.98
N SER A 825 -5.70 38.45 -21.70
CA SER A 825 -6.04 39.77 -21.19
C SER A 825 -5.38 40.01 -19.84
N GLU A 826 -4.79 41.19 -19.65
CA GLU A 826 -4.15 41.60 -18.40
C GLU A 826 -5.02 42.61 -17.65
N THR A 827 -4.97 42.61 -16.33
CA THR A 827 -5.58 43.63 -15.47
C THR A 827 -4.67 44.87 -15.37
N PRO A 828 -5.24 46.07 -15.11
CA PRO A 828 -4.43 47.21 -14.72
C PRO A 828 -3.69 46.91 -13.41
N GLN A 829 -2.50 47.47 -13.22
CA GLN A 829 -1.79 47.38 -11.95
C GLN A 829 -2.58 48.08 -10.84
N PHE A 830 -2.68 47.43 -9.67
CA PHE A 830 -3.33 47.98 -8.50
C PHE A 830 -2.46 47.83 -7.26
N PHE A 831 -2.62 48.77 -6.32
CA PHE A 831 -1.82 48.85 -5.11
C PHE A 831 -2.58 48.30 -3.92
N ILE A 832 -2.01 47.30 -3.25
CA ILE A 832 -2.46 46.84 -1.93
C ILE A 832 -1.31 47.07 -0.94
N GLY A 833 -1.42 48.12 -0.12
CA GLY A 833 -0.30 48.60 0.69
C GLY A 833 0.87 49.03 -0.20
N ASP A 834 2.09 48.54 0.11
CA ASP A 834 3.32 48.81 -0.65
C ASP A 834 3.55 47.84 -1.83
N LYS A 835 2.60 46.95 -2.11
CA LYS A 835 2.74 45.92 -3.16
C LYS A 835 1.90 46.25 -4.38
N THR A 836 2.54 46.24 -5.55
CA THR A 836 1.87 46.29 -6.84
C THR A 836 1.41 44.89 -7.23
N ILE A 837 0.12 44.75 -7.48
CA ILE A 837 -0.48 43.51 -7.94
C ILE A 837 -1.03 43.72 -9.36
N SER A 838 -0.77 42.76 -10.23
CA SER A 838 -1.45 42.61 -11.50
C SER A 838 -1.87 41.15 -11.66
N ALA A 839 -2.78 40.91 -12.57
CA ALA A 839 -3.26 39.58 -12.92
C ALA A 839 -3.44 39.47 -14.42
N GLU A 840 -3.18 38.28 -14.94
CA GLU A 840 -3.29 37.91 -16.34
C GLU A 840 -4.25 36.73 -16.44
N ILE A 841 -5.19 36.82 -17.37
CA ILE A 841 -6.06 35.72 -17.76
C ILE A 841 -5.65 35.28 -19.15
N THR A 842 -5.33 34.00 -19.28
CA THR A 842 -5.08 33.34 -20.56
C THR A 842 -6.10 32.23 -20.77
N THR A 843 -6.47 31.99 -22.02
CA THR A 843 -7.36 30.88 -22.35
C THR A 843 -6.86 30.13 -23.58
N ILE A 844 -7.11 28.83 -23.59
CA ILE A 844 -6.84 27.95 -24.73
C ILE A 844 -8.07 27.06 -24.95
N ARG A 845 -8.60 27.01 -26.18
CA ARG A 845 -9.64 26.05 -26.54
C ARG A 845 -9.00 24.74 -26.99
N LYS A 846 -9.46 23.60 -26.48
CA LYS A 846 -9.02 22.27 -26.89
C LYS A 846 -10.23 21.35 -27.03
N LYS A 847 -10.55 20.89 -28.25
CA LYS A 847 -11.61 19.90 -28.50
C LYS A 847 -12.95 20.28 -27.85
N GLY A 848 -13.40 21.52 -28.09
CA GLY A 848 -14.63 22.05 -27.49
C GLY A 848 -14.50 22.60 -26.04
N ASP A 849 -13.51 22.17 -25.27
CA ASP A 849 -13.29 22.68 -23.90
C ASP A 849 -12.52 24.01 -23.89
N LEU A 850 -12.91 24.91 -22.98
CA LEU A 850 -12.22 26.18 -22.71
C LEU A 850 -11.37 26.06 -21.44
N GLU A 851 -10.05 25.98 -21.59
CA GLU A 851 -9.11 26.02 -20.49
C GLU A 851 -8.81 27.48 -20.12
N ILE A 852 -9.16 27.89 -18.90
CA ILE A 852 -8.96 29.27 -18.41
C ILE A 852 -7.90 29.25 -17.32
N SER A 853 -6.82 30.00 -17.51
CA SER A 853 -5.72 30.17 -16.57
C SER A 853 -5.68 31.59 -16.03
N LEU A 854 -5.60 31.75 -14.71
CA LEU A 854 -5.43 33.03 -14.02
C LEU A 854 -4.07 33.04 -13.33
N SER A 855 -3.20 33.97 -13.75
CA SER A 855 -1.92 34.25 -13.11
C SER A 855 -2.00 35.56 -12.35
N VAL A 856 -1.61 35.58 -11.08
CA VAL A 856 -1.56 36.81 -10.26
C VAL A 856 -0.10 37.11 -9.92
N PHE A 857 0.36 38.29 -10.32
CA PHE A 857 1.70 38.80 -10.07
C PHE A 857 1.65 39.79 -8.91
N ALA A 858 2.48 39.57 -7.88
CA ALA A 858 2.74 40.56 -6.85
C ALA A 858 4.23 40.92 -6.92
N GLN A 859 4.56 42.18 -7.23
CA GLN A 859 5.96 42.62 -7.18
C GLN A 859 6.44 42.58 -5.72
N GLN A 860 7.48 41.78 -5.45
CA GLN A 860 8.24 41.93 -4.22
C GLN A 860 9.01 43.25 -4.31
N THR A 861 8.88 44.08 -3.27
CA THR A 861 9.70 45.28 -3.09
C THR A 861 11.17 44.87 -3.18
N GLN A 862 11.85 45.24 -4.28
CA GLN A 862 13.30 45.23 -4.29
C GLN A 862 13.74 46.17 -3.18
N LEU A 863 14.41 45.63 -2.16
CA LEU A 863 15.18 46.41 -1.19
C LEU A 863 16.05 47.37 -1.99
N LYS A 864 15.71 48.66 -1.96
CA LYS A 864 16.63 49.71 -2.38
C LYS A 864 17.81 49.63 -1.41
N LEU A 865 18.90 49.01 -1.83
CA LEU A 865 20.21 49.16 -1.21
C LEU A 865 20.69 50.58 -1.49
N PHE A 866 20.26 51.56 -0.70
CA PHE A 866 20.97 52.80 -0.38
C PHE A 866 20.38 53.41 0.89
#